data_AF-A0AAN7BHJ6-F1
#
_entry.id   AF-A0AAN7BHJ6-F1
#
_cell.length_a   1.000
_cell.length_b   1.000
_cell.length_c   1.000
_cell.angle_alpha   90.00
_cell.angle_beta   90.00
_cell.angle_gamma   90.00
#
_symmetry.space_group_name_H-M   'P 1'
#
loop_
_entity.id
_entity.type
_entity.pdbx_description
1 polymer ?
#
loop_
_entity_poly.entity_id
_entity_poly.type
_entity_poly.pdbx_seq_one_letter_code
_entity_poly.pdbx_strand_id
1 'polypeptide(L)'
;MASPKDRNEIIDIPSLRHQASQSLSQALSLSFRLQKPDGHWAAPVSANPTVTAQYIFLKTHYPELNNNHSQIQDPERSFLLNFFLSTQSPTDGGWGIAPPSQISSDLSTTIEVYLALRILGLDPHKHPALISARKFILSQGGLSKSRFVTCFFLAAFGIIPWSSIPQIPPEIILFPNWFTFNIYIISSWARSTLVPLVIIRHHEPVYALPGQTKPEANNPYLDELWVDKANKSVSFNKALRQILFTSQPDFLETFFVLADQFLSFITPRIKKTRLRNFSIKKCMEWTLSHQESSGDWGGIFPPMQNGVWALFLQGYSTSDRRIKKGMEAINRFAVVDHDRKTKWFQSTVSPCWDTALMIKSICEAGYKSDERLNSAVEWLKSLQLRDVDHGDWKIYSNTTIGGGWSFQRYNTHYPDVDDTAVVLMALVFHNQGIVNDDSIKHGVEWILGMQNRDGGWGAFDIGNNAFWLHKIPFCDMDNLVDPSTADVTGRVVECFGVLMKNGLEGEVVLRVKKSVERALEFLRADQKQNGNWWGRWGVNYGYGTGIVLRGLYFFCERRKEVIDMASKGVQWFQENQNEDGGWGEGLETYEEGKEGIKGKSTAANTAWAVESLMRFRPGDCQAVLRGIKWLVENQSPEGEEEERQYASWPSEVYVGVGFPNKFYLGYPFYHHYFCISALGRYIDGAGEELNGERWVDLEVNGQSVLMVVVGDRDYVELFLGVARKLVKRGHRVRFATTLTYRKIVEGNGCEWEPVGRINYTNEIKKPDIIVSSFNCTPQTSETPVILISTDSKAQLFWKWFWNHLVTLFLFLLELFITQEFITSFRINRYSHSMIMTDQSGEDNFEQLNLIRRISRWEANVGDVVVDLVEQTGKL
;
A
#
# COMPACT_ATOMS: atom_id res chain seq x y z
N MET A 1 -31.25 9.66 10.83
CA MET A 1 -31.76 8.66 11.81
C MET A 1 -31.29 7.30 11.32
N ALA A 2 -30.26 6.73 11.96
CA ALA A 2 -29.72 5.42 11.60
C ALA A 2 -30.74 4.32 11.89
N SER A 3 -30.80 3.30 11.02
CA SER A 3 -31.73 2.17 11.20
C SER A 3 -31.25 1.23 12.32
N PRO A 4 -32.13 0.57 13.08
CA PRO A 4 -31.78 -0.25 14.25
C PRO A 4 -31.27 -1.67 13.89
N LYS A 5 -30.45 -1.82 12.84
CA LYS A 5 -29.93 -3.13 12.39
C LYS A 5 -28.54 -3.52 12.91
N ASP A 6 -27.82 -2.63 13.59
CA ASP A 6 -26.51 -2.94 14.20
C ASP A 6 -26.65 -3.65 15.56
N ARG A 7 -27.36 -4.79 15.60
CA ARG A 7 -27.16 -5.75 16.68
C ARG A 7 -25.91 -6.54 16.32
N ASN A 8 -24.90 -6.55 17.20
CA ASN A 8 -23.77 -7.46 17.19
C ASN A 8 -24.19 -8.83 16.62
N GLU A 9 -23.82 -9.10 15.37
CA GLU A 9 -24.06 -10.42 14.78
C GLU A 9 -23.23 -11.41 15.60
N ILE A 10 -23.89 -12.30 16.32
CA ILE A 10 -23.20 -13.35 17.08
C ILE A 10 -22.66 -14.33 16.04
N ILE A 11 -21.39 -14.19 15.69
CA ILE A 11 -20.68 -15.10 14.79
C ILE A 11 -20.46 -16.42 15.52
N ASP A 12 -21.02 -17.51 14.98
CA ASP A 12 -20.78 -18.87 15.46
C ASP A 12 -19.35 -19.31 15.09
N ILE A 13 -18.42 -19.13 16.03
CA ILE A 13 -16.98 -19.36 15.83
C ILE A 13 -16.69 -20.80 15.35
N PRO A 14 -17.22 -21.88 15.97
CA PRO A 14 -17.07 -23.24 15.46
C PRO A 14 -17.48 -23.42 14.00
N SER A 15 -18.63 -22.87 13.60
CA SER A 15 -19.13 -22.96 12.22
C SER A 15 -18.24 -22.17 11.26
N LEU A 16 -17.89 -20.93 11.59
CA LEU A 16 -17.01 -20.10 10.77
C LEU A 16 -15.64 -20.77 10.56
N ARG A 17 -15.11 -21.41 11.60
CA ARG A 17 -13.84 -22.13 11.53
C ARG A 17 -13.89 -23.35 10.62
N HIS A 18 -15.00 -24.09 10.63
CA HIS A 18 -15.21 -25.19 9.71
C HIS A 18 -15.23 -24.70 8.26
N GLN A 19 -15.97 -23.62 7.99
CA GLN A 19 -16.03 -23.01 6.66
C GLN A 19 -14.67 -22.47 6.21
N ALA A 20 -13.94 -21.77 7.09
CA ALA A 20 -12.59 -21.29 6.82
C ALA A 20 -11.64 -22.44 6.47
N SER A 21 -11.75 -23.58 7.15
CA SER A 21 -10.95 -24.78 6.86
C SER A 21 -11.26 -25.37 5.48
N GLN A 22 -12.54 -25.41 5.11
CA GLN A 22 -12.96 -25.81 3.77
C GLN A 22 -12.42 -24.86 2.69
N SER A 23 -12.58 -23.55 2.91
CA SER A 23 -12.08 -22.51 1.99
C SER A 23 -10.56 -22.60 1.81
N LEU A 24 -9.81 -22.80 2.89
CA LEU A 24 -8.36 -23.00 2.84
C LEU A 24 -8.01 -24.26 2.03
N SER A 25 -8.69 -25.38 2.27
CA SER A 25 -8.45 -26.64 1.54
C SER A 25 -8.68 -26.49 0.03
N GLN A 26 -9.72 -25.77 -0.38
CA GLN A 26 -10.02 -25.51 -1.80
C GLN A 26 -8.96 -24.59 -2.43
N ALA A 27 -8.53 -23.55 -1.71
CA ALA A 27 -7.49 -22.64 -2.17
C ALA A 27 -6.12 -23.33 -2.31
N LEU A 28 -5.74 -24.19 -1.37
CA LEU A 28 -4.52 -25.00 -1.44
C LEU A 28 -4.55 -25.97 -2.62
N SER A 29 -5.68 -26.64 -2.82
CA SER A 29 -5.87 -27.58 -3.95
C SER A 29 -5.70 -26.88 -5.29
N LEU A 30 -6.26 -25.68 -5.44
CA LEU A 30 -6.06 -24.85 -6.62
C LEU A 30 -4.59 -24.41 -6.77
N SER A 31 -3.94 -24.02 -5.68
CA SER A 31 -2.52 -23.61 -5.71
C SER A 31 -1.66 -24.69 -6.36
N PHE A 32 -1.75 -25.93 -5.90
CA PHE A 32 -0.97 -27.03 -6.48
C PHE A 32 -1.41 -27.41 -7.90
N ARG A 33 -2.69 -27.22 -8.26
CA ARG A 33 -3.14 -27.37 -9.66
C ARG A 33 -2.49 -26.34 -10.59
N LEU A 34 -2.26 -25.12 -10.10
CA LEU A 34 -1.67 -24.01 -10.87
C LEU A 34 -0.14 -24.02 -10.89
N GLN A 35 0.51 -24.91 -10.13
CA GLN A 35 1.97 -25.04 -10.11
C GLN A 35 2.50 -25.45 -11.48
N LYS A 36 3.55 -24.79 -11.96
CA LYS A 36 4.20 -25.11 -13.24
C LYS A 36 5.09 -26.36 -13.11
N PRO A 37 5.44 -27.04 -14.22
CA PRO A 37 6.24 -28.27 -14.17
C PRO A 37 7.62 -28.15 -13.50
N ASP A 38 8.27 -26.99 -13.56
CA ASP A 38 9.53 -26.69 -12.87
C ASP A 38 9.32 -26.16 -11.44
N GLY A 39 8.11 -26.24 -10.90
CA GLY A 39 7.77 -25.98 -9.50
C GLY A 39 7.29 -24.56 -9.20
N HIS A 40 7.51 -23.60 -10.09
CA HIS A 40 7.16 -22.20 -9.83
C HIS A 40 5.66 -21.89 -10.03
N TRP A 41 5.23 -20.74 -9.50
CA TRP A 41 3.94 -20.12 -9.78
C TRP A 41 4.16 -18.80 -10.50
N ALA A 42 3.28 -18.51 -11.46
CA ALA A 42 3.20 -17.20 -12.09
C ALA A 42 1.81 -16.99 -12.67
N ALA A 43 1.14 -15.92 -12.26
CA ALA A 43 -0.07 -15.45 -12.91
C ALA A 43 0.28 -14.29 -13.87
N PRO A 44 -0.46 -14.11 -14.98
CA PRO A 44 -0.27 -12.95 -15.82
C PRO A 44 -0.46 -11.63 -15.07
N VAL A 45 0.55 -10.76 -15.08
CA VAL A 45 0.47 -9.42 -14.47
C VAL A 45 -0.24 -8.48 -15.43
N SER A 46 -1.45 -8.07 -15.04
CA SER A 46 -2.25 -7.16 -15.87
C SER A 46 -1.80 -5.72 -15.66
N ALA A 47 -1.84 -4.92 -16.72
CA ALA A 47 -1.54 -3.49 -16.68
C ALA A 47 -2.46 -2.76 -17.67
N ASN A 48 -2.20 -1.48 -17.91
CA ASN A 48 -2.95 -0.73 -18.92
C ASN A 48 -2.68 -1.25 -20.35
N PRO A 49 -3.59 -1.00 -21.30
CA PRO A 49 -3.47 -1.53 -22.67
C PRO A 49 -2.38 -0.85 -23.52
N THR A 50 -1.65 0.16 -23.00
CA THR A 50 -0.62 0.86 -23.81
C THR A 50 0.56 -0.04 -24.13
N VAL A 51 0.88 -1.00 -23.27
CA VAL A 51 1.95 -1.99 -23.52
C VAL A 51 1.68 -2.76 -24.82
N THR A 52 0.46 -3.28 -24.97
CA THR A 52 0.02 -3.98 -26.19
C THR A 52 -0.04 -3.03 -27.40
N ALA A 53 -0.46 -1.78 -27.22
CA ALA A 53 -0.45 -0.78 -28.31
C ALA A 53 0.97 -0.48 -28.80
N GLN A 54 1.92 -0.35 -27.89
CA GLN A 54 3.31 -0.04 -28.20
C GLN A 54 4.04 -1.22 -28.87
N TYR A 55 3.67 -2.47 -28.54
CA TYR A 55 4.10 -3.65 -29.32
C TYR A 55 3.67 -3.53 -30.79
N ILE A 56 2.43 -3.11 -31.05
CA ILE A 56 1.92 -2.88 -32.41
C ILE A 56 2.73 -1.78 -33.08
N PHE A 57 3.04 -0.69 -32.38
CA PHE A 57 3.86 0.40 -32.93
C PHE A 57 5.25 -0.09 -33.35
N LEU A 58 5.94 -0.88 -32.50
CA LEU A 58 7.24 -1.48 -32.83
C LEU A 58 7.16 -2.34 -34.10
N LYS A 59 6.14 -3.20 -34.20
CA LYS A 59 5.91 -4.01 -35.40
C LYS A 59 5.57 -3.19 -36.63
N THR A 60 4.93 -2.04 -36.48
CA THR A 60 4.65 -1.11 -37.59
C THR A 60 5.91 -0.37 -38.04
N HIS A 61 6.82 -0.04 -37.12
CA HIS A 61 8.11 0.56 -37.46
C HIS A 61 8.96 -0.34 -38.37
N TYR A 62 8.88 -1.67 -38.13
CA TYR A 62 9.70 -2.67 -38.82
C TYR A 62 8.82 -3.81 -39.39
N PRO A 63 8.25 -3.65 -40.60
CA PRO A 63 7.45 -4.67 -41.27
C PRO A 63 8.13 -6.03 -41.42
N GLU A 64 9.46 -6.08 -41.39
CA GLU A 64 10.25 -7.31 -41.38
C GLU A 64 9.91 -8.22 -40.18
N LEU A 65 9.47 -7.64 -39.06
CA LEU A 65 8.94 -8.36 -37.90
C LEU A 65 7.55 -8.97 -38.15
N ASN A 66 6.90 -8.60 -39.24
CA ASN A 66 5.60 -9.09 -39.71
C ASN A 66 5.75 -9.88 -41.01
N ASN A 67 6.87 -10.57 -41.25
CA ASN A 67 7.15 -11.26 -42.51
C ASN A 67 7.01 -10.33 -43.75
N ASN A 68 7.43 -9.07 -43.60
CA ASN A 68 7.34 -7.99 -44.59
C ASN A 68 5.91 -7.56 -44.95
N HIS A 69 4.90 -7.96 -44.17
CA HIS A 69 3.57 -7.38 -44.29
C HIS A 69 3.51 -6.02 -43.62
N SER A 70 2.88 -5.04 -44.29
CA SER A 70 2.64 -3.70 -43.77
C SER A 70 1.70 -3.67 -42.55
N GLN A 71 1.01 -4.77 -42.29
CA GLN A 71 0.10 -4.94 -41.17
C GLN A 71 0.26 -6.33 -40.54
N ILE A 72 -0.04 -6.41 -39.24
CA ILE A 72 -0.17 -7.67 -38.52
C ILE A 72 -1.31 -8.47 -39.16
N GLN A 73 -1.05 -9.74 -39.46
CA GLN A 73 -2.01 -10.64 -40.12
C GLN A 73 -2.77 -11.50 -39.10
N ASP A 74 -3.87 -12.12 -39.54
CA ASP A 74 -4.60 -13.08 -38.71
C ASP A 74 -3.80 -14.38 -38.50
N PRO A 75 -3.98 -15.07 -37.35
CA PRO A 75 -4.96 -14.80 -36.29
C PRO A 75 -4.52 -13.75 -35.25
N GLU A 76 -3.25 -13.33 -35.24
CA GLU A 76 -2.73 -12.38 -34.23
C GLU A 76 -3.52 -11.07 -34.23
N ARG A 77 -3.83 -10.54 -35.43
CA ARG A 77 -4.62 -9.33 -35.61
C ARG A 77 -5.97 -9.40 -34.88
N SER A 78 -6.79 -10.41 -35.16
CA SER A 78 -8.09 -10.56 -34.49
C SER A 78 -7.97 -10.70 -32.96
N PHE A 79 -6.92 -11.35 -32.47
CA PHE A 79 -6.72 -11.53 -31.03
C PHE A 79 -6.36 -10.22 -30.32
N LEU A 80 -5.54 -9.39 -30.94
CA LEU A 80 -5.22 -8.04 -30.43
C LEU A 80 -6.46 -7.13 -30.45
N LEU A 81 -7.29 -7.22 -31.50
CA LEU A 81 -8.55 -6.48 -31.58
C LEU A 81 -9.51 -6.85 -30.46
N ASN A 82 -9.73 -8.14 -30.24
CA ASN A 82 -10.64 -8.62 -29.19
C ASN A 82 -10.19 -8.16 -27.80
N PHE A 83 -8.87 -8.15 -27.53
CA PHE A 83 -8.35 -7.61 -26.27
C PHE A 83 -8.77 -6.15 -26.06
N PHE A 84 -8.40 -5.25 -26.97
CA PHE A 84 -8.73 -3.83 -26.80
C PHE A 84 -10.23 -3.58 -26.71
N LEU A 85 -11.04 -4.24 -27.54
CA LEU A 85 -12.50 -4.08 -27.50
C LEU A 85 -13.09 -4.59 -26.17
N SER A 86 -12.53 -5.66 -25.59
CA SER A 86 -12.99 -6.19 -24.30
C SER A 86 -12.64 -5.29 -23.10
N THR A 87 -11.62 -4.45 -23.23
CA THR A 87 -11.17 -3.54 -22.15
C THR A 87 -11.69 -2.11 -22.31
N GLN A 88 -12.51 -1.83 -23.33
CA GLN A 88 -13.06 -0.49 -23.54
C GLN A 88 -14.05 -0.14 -22.43
N SER A 89 -13.96 1.07 -21.91
CA SER A 89 -14.91 1.56 -20.91
C SER A 89 -16.32 1.68 -21.51
N PRO A 90 -17.33 1.04 -20.89
CA PRO A 90 -18.71 1.14 -21.37
C PRO A 90 -19.35 2.50 -21.04
N THR A 91 -18.78 3.29 -20.15
CA THR A 91 -19.36 4.54 -19.65
C THR A 91 -18.95 5.76 -20.48
N ASP A 92 -17.66 5.86 -20.83
CA ASP A 92 -17.09 7.02 -21.53
C ASP A 92 -16.51 6.66 -22.92
N GLY A 93 -16.38 5.37 -23.24
CA GLY A 93 -15.88 4.89 -24.53
C GLY A 93 -14.36 5.00 -24.72
N GLY A 94 -13.60 5.34 -23.68
CA GLY A 94 -12.14 5.34 -23.73
C GLY A 94 -11.50 4.07 -23.16
N TRP A 95 -10.20 4.16 -22.87
CA TRP A 95 -9.43 3.16 -22.11
C TRP A 95 -8.69 3.81 -20.95
N GLY A 96 -8.68 3.13 -19.79
CA GLY A 96 -8.08 3.62 -18.55
C GLY A 96 -6.71 3.02 -18.24
N ILE A 97 -6.05 3.59 -17.22
CA ILE A 97 -4.79 3.08 -16.65
C ILE A 97 -4.98 1.89 -15.69
N ALA A 98 -6.23 1.53 -15.42
CA ALA A 98 -6.68 0.35 -14.68
C ALA A 98 -8.06 -0.07 -15.23
N PRO A 99 -8.66 -1.19 -14.76
CA PRO A 99 -9.97 -1.64 -15.23
C PRO A 99 -11.06 -0.57 -15.09
N PRO A 100 -12.03 -0.50 -16.04
CA PRO A 100 -13.12 0.48 -16.01
C PRO A 100 -14.02 0.41 -14.77
N SER A 101 -13.93 -0.68 -14.00
CA SER A 101 -14.62 -0.84 -12.71
C SER A 101 -14.01 -0.01 -11.58
N GLN A 102 -12.76 0.46 -11.71
CA GLN A 102 -12.04 1.20 -10.67
C GLN A 102 -11.74 2.65 -11.03
N ILE A 103 -11.52 2.96 -12.31
CA ILE A 103 -11.13 4.31 -12.73
C ILE A 103 -11.72 4.65 -14.10
N SER A 104 -11.94 5.95 -14.35
CA SER A 104 -12.33 6.48 -15.66
C SER A 104 -11.23 6.28 -16.70
N SER A 105 -11.59 6.47 -17.97
CA SER A 105 -10.62 6.42 -19.05
C SER A 105 -9.54 7.50 -18.91
N ASP A 106 -8.35 7.21 -19.43
CA ASP A 106 -7.20 8.11 -19.50
C ASP A 106 -6.99 8.58 -20.94
N LEU A 107 -6.70 9.87 -21.11
CA LEU A 107 -6.55 10.49 -22.43
C LEU A 107 -5.42 9.84 -23.24
N SER A 108 -4.25 9.71 -22.63
CA SER A 108 -3.05 9.24 -23.31
C SER A 108 -3.17 7.76 -23.70
N THR A 109 -3.68 6.95 -22.77
CA THR A 109 -4.00 5.54 -22.98
C THR A 109 -5.02 5.37 -24.10
N THR A 110 -6.08 6.17 -24.10
CA THR A 110 -7.11 6.11 -25.15
C THR A 110 -6.54 6.47 -26.52
N ILE A 111 -5.65 7.47 -26.62
CA ILE A 111 -4.99 7.84 -27.89
C ILE A 111 -4.11 6.72 -28.42
N GLU A 112 -3.30 6.08 -27.57
CA GLU A 112 -2.43 4.97 -27.97
C GLU A 112 -3.25 3.78 -28.47
N VAL A 113 -4.32 3.40 -27.75
CA VAL A 113 -5.22 2.32 -28.18
C VAL A 113 -5.98 2.68 -29.46
N TYR A 114 -6.43 3.93 -29.60
CA TYR A 114 -7.07 4.41 -30.83
C TYR A 114 -6.14 4.23 -32.03
N LEU A 115 -4.89 4.67 -31.93
CA LEU A 115 -3.90 4.50 -33.01
C LEU A 115 -3.63 3.01 -33.30
N ALA A 116 -3.51 2.18 -32.27
CA ALA A 116 -3.33 0.73 -32.46
C ALA A 116 -4.50 0.09 -33.22
N LEU A 117 -5.75 0.42 -32.86
CA LEU A 117 -6.95 -0.07 -33.55
C LEU A 117 -7.01 0.39 -35.01
N ARG A 118 -6.61 1.64 -35.28
CA ARG A 118 -6.48 2.16 -36.65
C ARG A 118 -5.44 1.41 -37.45
N ILE A 119 -4.25 1.14 -36.87
CA ILE A 119 -3.19 0.36 -37.50
C ILE A 119 -3.67 -1.06 -37.83
N LEU A 120 -4.44 -1.67 -36.92
CA LEU A 120 -5.08 -2.97 -37.12
C LEU A 120 -6.25 -2.91 -38.12
N GLY A 121 -6.58 -1.75 -38.70
CA GLY A 121 -7.51 -1.62 -39.82
C GLY A 121 -8.96 -1.34 -39.46
N LEU A 122 -9.26 -0.87 -38.25
CA LEU A 122 -10.60 -0.38 -37.93
C LEU A 122 -10.85 1.01 -38.56
N ASP A 123 -12.05 1.18 -39.12
CA ASP A 123 -12.47 2.43 -39.75
C ASP A 123 -12.97 3.43 -38.68
N PRO A 124 -12.31 4.61 -38.53
CA PRO A 124 -12.66 5.62 -37.52
C PRO A 124 -14.02 6.29 -37.70
N HIS A 125 -14.63 6.16 -38.88
CA HIS A 125 -15.93 6.74 -39.19
C HIS A 125 -17.07 5.74 -39.08
N LYS A 126 -16.77 4.43 -39.04
CA LYS A 126 -17.79 3.37 -39.01
C LYS A 126 -17.78 2.56 -37.72
N HIS A 127 -16.61 2.30 -37.13
CA HIS A 127 -16.52 1.41 -35.99
C HIS A 127 -16.98 2.10 -34.69
N PRO A 128 -18.00 1.58 -33.97
CA PRO A 128 -18.55 2.24 -32.78
C PRO A 128 -17.49 2.56 -31.71
N ALA A 129 -16.57 1.63 -31.47
CA ALA A 129 -15.48 1.82 -30.50
C ALA A 129 -14.58 3.03 -30.80
N LEU A 130 -14.25 3.29 -32.07
CA LEU A 130 -13.44 4.46 -32.43
C LEU A 130 -14.26 5.75 -32.39
N ILE A 131 -15.55 5.70 -32.71
CA ILE A 131 -16.43 6.87 -32.65
C ILE A 131 -16.56 7.36 -31.20
N SER A 132 -16.79 6.46 -30.24
CA SER A 132 -16.89 6.80 -28.82
C SER A 132 -15.55 7.27 -28.26
N ALA A 133 -14.46 6.57 -28.57
CA ALA A 133 -13.11 6.96 -28.14
C ALA A 133 -12.71 8.34 -28.66
N ARG A 134 -13.00 8.67 -29.92
CA ARG A 134 -12.76 10.02 -30.47
C ARG A 134 -13.54 11.08 -29.70
N LYS A 135 -14.82 10.82 -29.37
CA LYS A 135 -15.65 11.75 -28.60
C LYS A 135 -15.03 12.00 -27.22
N PHE A 136 -14.56 10.97 -26.55
CA PHE A 136 -13.83 11.08 -25.28
C PHE A 136 -12.53 11.89 -25.43
N ILE A 137 -11.69 11.56 -26.41
CA ILE A 137 -10.42 12.25 -26.63
C ILE A 137 -10.65 13.77 -26.84
N LEU A 138 -11.62 14.13 -27.67
CA LEU A 138 -11.94 15.54 -27.94
C LEU A 138 -12.52 16.25 -26.70
N SER A 139 -13.31 15.56 -25.85
CA SER A 139 -13.84 16.15 -24.62
C SER A 139 -12.75 16.41 -23.57
N GLN A 140 -11.65 15.67 -23.63
CA GLN A 140 -10.47 15.86 -22.77
C GLN A 140 -9.44 16.86 -23.33
N GLY A 141 -9.80 17.61 -24.38
CA GLY A 141 -8.93 18.63 -24.99
C GLY A 141 -8.09 18.14 -26.18
N GLY A 142 -8.32 16.90 -26.63
CA GLY A 142 -7.71 16.33 -27.82
C GLY A 142 -6.25 15.91 -27.66
N LEU A 143 -5.65 15.54 -28.79
CA LEU A 143 -4.31 14.93 -28.84
C LEU A 143 -3.20 15.82 -28.25
N SER A 144 -3.33 17.14 -28.31
CA SER A 144 -2.36 18.11 -27.78
C SER A 144 -2.20 18.09 -26.26
N LYS A 145 -3.10 17.41 -25.54
CA LYS A 145 -3.05 17.22 -24.08
C LYS A 145 -2.48 15.87 -23.64
N SER A 146 -2.00 15.06 -24.58
CA SER A 146 -1.38 13.77 -24.27
C SER A 146 -0.03 13.91 -23.56
N ARG A 147 0.32 12.86 -22.81
CA ARG A 147 1.58 12.75 -22.06
C ARG A 147 2.79 12.59 -22.98
N PHE A 148 3.98 12.83 -22.45
CA PHE A 148 5.27 12.77 -23.15
C PHE A 148 5.48 11.44 -23.87
N VAL A 149 5.28 10.31 -23.19
CA VAL A 149 5.51 8.98 -23.78
C VAL A 149 4.63 8.76 -25.01
N THR A 150 3.35 9.12 -24.93
CA THR A 150 2.42 9.03 -26.06
C THR A 150 2.87 9.94 -27.20
N CYS A 151 3.23 11.18 -26.90
CA CYS A 151 3.75 12.11 -27.90
C CYS A 151 5.03 11.62 -28.58
N PHE A 152 5.92 10.95 -27.83
CA PHE A 152 7.15 10.38 -28.35
C PHE A 152 6.87 9.33 -29.43
N PHE A 153 5.92 8.42 -29.20
CA PHE A 153 5.48 7.44 -30.21
C PHE A 153 4.74 8.11 -31.39
N LEU A 154 3.91 9.12 -31.12
CA LEU A 154 3.23 9.87 -32.18
C LEU A 154 4.22 10.64 -33.07
N ALA A 155 5.32 11.13 -32.51
CA ALA A 155 6.40 11.76 -33.27
C ALA A 155 7.10 10.78 -34.21
N ALA A 156 7.25 9.52 -33.78
CA ALA A 156 7.79 8.47 -34.64
C ALA A 156 6.89 8.13 -35.85
N PHE A 157 5.63 8.55 -35.86
CA PHE A 157 4.74 8.45 -37.02
C PHE A 157 4.49 9.79 -37.73
N GLY A 158 5.17 10.86 -37.31
CA GLY A 158 5.04 12.21 -37.88
C GLY A 158 3.68 12.87 -37.60
N ILE A 159 2.92 12.35 -36.63
CA ILE A 159 1.63 12.94 -36.19
C ILE A 159 1.90 14.20 -35.36
N ILE A 160 2.97 14.18 -34.58
CA ILE A 160 3.54 15.33 -33.86
C ILE A 160 4.95 15.57 -34.42
N PRO A 161 5.41 16.82 -34.58
CA PRO A 161 6.79 17.06 -34.99
C PRO A 161 7.78 16.70 -33.87
N TRP A 162 8.91 16.07 -34.21
CA TRP A 162 9.99 15.77 -33.25
C TRP A 162 10.54 17.01 -32.51
N SER A 163 10.34 18.22 -33.06
CA SER A 163 10.68 19.48 -32.39
C SER A 163 9.84 19.77 -31.15
N SER A 164 8.66 19.13 -31.00
CA SER A 164 7.86 19.20 -29.79
C SER A 164 8.39 18.33 -28.65
N ILE A 165 9.18 17.31 -28.97
CA ILE A 165 9.72 16.38 -27.97
C ILE A 165 10.95 17.03 -27.31
N PRO A 166 10.99 17.18 -25.97
CA PRO A 166 12.13 17.76 -25.25
C PRO A 166 13.46 17.09 -25.60
N GLN A 167 14.56 17.84 -25.45
CA GLN A 167 15.88 17.30 -25.71
C GLN A 167 16.34 16.41 -24.57
N ILE A 168 16.81 15.21 -24.93
CA ILE A 168 17.42 14.27 -23.99
C ILE A 168 18.81 13.93 -24.52
N PRO A 169 19.86 14.65 -24.08
CA PRO A 169 21.18 14.54 -24.68
C PRO A 169 21.85 13.20 -24.31
N PRO A 170 22.34 12.41 -25.28
CA PRO A 170 23.07 11.17 -24.99
C PRO A 170 24.39 11.44 -24.26
N GLU A 171 24.92 12.67 -24.28
CA GLU A 171 26.11 13.07 -23.53
C GLU A 171 26.00 12.80 -22.02
N ILE A 172 24.78 12.65 -21.47
CA ILE A 172 24.55 12.28 -20.06
C ILE A 172 25.28 10.99 -19.65
N ILE A 173 25.49 10.06 -20.59
CA ILE A 173 26.20 8.79 -20.37
C ILE A 173 27.69 8.99 -20.00
N LEU A 174 28.25 10.17 -20.29
CA LEU A 174 29.66 10.48 -20.06
C LEU A 174 29.92 11.09 -18.68
N PHE A 175 28.86 11.45 -17.95
CA PHE A 175 29.02 12.03 -16.63
C PHE A 175 29.50 10.98 -15.62
N PRO A 176 30.53 11.29 -14.80
CA PRO A 176 31.02 10.36 -13.81
C PRO A 176 30.01 10.18 -12.67
N ASN A 177 30.04 9.03 -12.00
CA ASN A 177 29.04 8.64 -11.00
C ASN A 177 28.98 9.56 -9.76
N TRP A 178 30.01 10.38 -9.52
CA TRP A 178 30.02 11.39 -8.45
C TRP A 178 29.30 12.70 -8.84
N PHE A 179 29.02 12.92 -10.14
CA PHE A 179 28.39 14.14 -10.63
C PHE A 179 26.86 14.05 -10.58
N THR A 180 26.21 15.15 -10.22
CA THR A 180 24.77 15.21 -9.90
C THR A 180 23.81 14.93 -11.07
N PHE A 181 24.27 14.85 -12.33
CA PHE A 181 23.39 14.55 -13.49
C PHE A 181 23.73 13.22 -14.18
N ASN A 182 24.40 12.30 -13.52
CA ASN A 182 24.74 11.00 -14.11
C ASN A 182 23.50 10.07 -14.23
N ILE A 183 23.61 8.98 -15.00
CA ILE A 183 22.46 8.09 -15.24
C ILE A 183 22.07 7.22 -14.03
N TYR A 184 22.96 7.04 -13.05
CA TYR A 184 22.76 6.14 -11.91
C TYR A 184 21.98 6.78 -10.75
N ILE A 185 21.77 8.10 -10.77
CA ILE A 185 20.83 8.77 -9.86
C ILE A 185 19.37 8.65 -10.32
N ILE A 186 19.14 8.12 -11.51
CA ILE A 186 17.83 7.79 -12.05
C ILE A 186 17.54 6.34 -11.68
N SER A 187 16.33 6.03 -11.22
CA SER A 187 15.91 4.67 -10.84
C SER A 187 16.16 3.65 -11.96
N SER A 188 16.41 2.39 -11.60
CA SER A 188 16.72 1.29 -12.52
C SER A 188 15.77 1.20 -13.72
N TRP A 189 14.45 1.25 -13.50
CA TRP A 189 13.44 1.15 -14.55
C TRP A 189 13.47 2.35 -15.50
N ALA A 190 13.70 3.56 -14.98
CA ALA A 190 13.76 4.77 -15.79
C ALA A 190 15.09 4.85 -16.54
N ARG A 191 16.21 4.46 -15.90
CA ARG A 191 17.55 4.40 -16.49
C ARG A 191 17.61 3.45 -17.68
N SER A 192 17.18 2.20 -17.49
CA SER A 192 17.14 1.18 -18.54
C SER A 192 16.19 1.53 -19.70
N THR A 193 15.15 2.33 -19.43
CA THR A 193 14.28 2.90 -20.48
C THR A 193 14.98 4.05 -21.20
N LEU A 194 15.64 4.95 -20.47
CA LEU A 194 16.19 6.23 -20.95
C LEU A 194 17.40 6.05 -21.87
N VAL A 195 18.34 5.18 -21.53
CA VAL A 195 19.59 5.02 -22.29
C VAL A 195 19.35 4.59 -23.76
N PRO A 196 18.49 3.61 -24.07
CA PRO A 196 18.10 3.37 -25.46
C PRO A 196 17.19 4.48 -26.03
N LEU A 197 16.35 5.13 -25.22
CA LEU A 197 15.48 6.22 -25.65
C LEU A 197 16.27 7.44 -26.17
N VAL A 198 17.42 7.79 -25.57
CA VAL A 198 18.26 8.91 -26.07
C VAL A 198 18.85 8.64 -27.45
N ILE A 199 19.07 7.36 -27.80
CA ILE A 199 19.50 6.96 -29.13
C ILE A 199 18.35 7.16 -30.13
N ILE A 200 17.14 6.74 -29.77
CA ILE A 200 15.95 6.95 -30.61
C ILE A 200 15.69 8.44 -30.81
N ARG A 201 15.75 9.23 -29.73
CA ARG A 201 15.60 10.70 -29.75
C ARG A 201 16.68 11.39 -30.57
N HIS A 202 17.89 10.85 -30.64
CA HIS A 202 18.95 11.39 -31.50
C HIS A 202 18.61 11.24 -32.99
N HIS A 203 18.07 10.09 -33.38
CA HIS A 203 17.74 9.76 -34.77
C HIS A 203 16.46 10.44 -35.27
N GLU A 204 15.48 10.69 -34.39
CA GLU A 204 14.18 11.29 -34.76
C GLU A 204 13.50 10.55 -35.94
N PRO A 205 13.38 9.21 -35.89
CA PRO A 205 12.86 8.46 -37.03
C PRO A 205 11.39 8.80 -37.29
N VAL A 206 10.97 8.69 -38.56
CA VAL A 206 9.55 8.79 -38.96
C VAL A 206 9.21 7.57 -39.80
N TYR A 207 8.16 6.85 -39.40
CA TYR A 207 7.70 5.62 -40.05
C TYR A 207 6.35 5.84 -40.75
N ALA A 208 6.13 5.09 -41.83
CA ALA A 208 4.87 5.08 -42.56
C ALA A 208 3.79 4.30 -41.77
N LEU A 209 2.56 4.80 -41.78
CA LEU A 209 1.40 4.08 -41.25
C LEU A 209 0.71 3.26 -42.37
N PRO A 210 -0.16 2.30 -42.02
CA PRO A 210 -0.87 1.50 -43.03
C PRO A 210 -1.63 2.36 -44.04
N GLY A 211 -1.47 2.04 -45.33
CA GLY A 211 -2.03 2.82 -46.44
C GLY A 211 -1.12 3.93 -46.98
N GLN A 212 0.03 4.18 -46.35
CA GLN A 212 1.02 5.14 -46.83
C GLN A 212 2.19 4.44 -47.54
N THR A 213 2.65 5.02 -48.65
CA THR A 213 3.80 4.50 -49.41
C THR A 213 5.15 4.99 -48.88
N LYS A 214 5.15 6.07 -48.10
CA LYS A 214 6.34 6.67 -47.48
C LYS A 214 5.98 7.36 -46.16
N PRO A 215 6.96 7.55 -45.25
CA PRO A 215 6.75 8.34 -44.05
C PRO A 215 6.44 9.81 -44.35
N GLU A 216 5.59 10.43 -43.55
CA GLU A 216 5.18 11.83 -43.69
C GLU A 216 5.44 12.61 -42.39
N ALA A 217 6.13 13.75 -42.47
CA ALA A 217 6.50 14.55 -41.29
C ALA A 217 5.35 15.37 -40.68
N ASN A 218 4.24 15.53 -41.41
CA ASN A 218 2.99 16.14 -40.93
C ASN A 218 1.83 15.21 -41.29
N ASN A 219 1.79 14.06 -40.63
CA ASN A 219 0.92 12.97 -40.99
C ASN A 219 -0.54 13.29 -40.61
N PRO A 220 -1.52 13.23 -41.54
CA PRO A 220 -2.92 13.51 -41.26
C PRO A 220 -3.69 12.33 -40.64
N TYR A 221 -3.01 11.20 -40.38
CA TYR A 221 -3.66 9.93 -40.02
C TYR A 221 -4.60 10.01 -38.81
N LEU A 222 -4.34 10.92 -37.86
CA LEU A 222 -5.14 11.16 -36.65
C LEU A 222 -5.69 12.60 -36.57
N ASP A 223 -5.87 13.30 -37.70
CA ASP A 223 -6.37 14.68 -37.72
C ASP A 223 -7.71 14.87 -37.00
N GLU A 224 -8.54 13.83 -36.95
CA GLU A 224 -9.83 13.84 -36.27
C GLU A 224 -9.75 13.86 -34.74
N LEU A 225 -8.56 13.68 -34.15
CA LEU A 225 -8.32 13.73 -32.71
C LEU A 225 -7.81 15.09 -32.23
N TRP A 226 -7.53 16.02 -33.15
CA TRP A 226 -7.07 17.36 -32.82
C TRP A 226 -8.23 18.32 -32.62
N VAL A 227 -8.17 19.14 -31.56
CA VAL A 227 -9.04 20.31 -31.40
C VAL A 227 -8.62 21.41 -32.39
N ASP A 228 -7.31 21.66 -32.49
CA ASP A 228 -6.70 22.54 -33.50
C ASP A 228 -5.77 21.72 -34.39
N LYS A 229 -6.26 21.32 -35.57
CA LYS A 229 -5.48 20.56 -36.55
C LYS A 229 -4.44 21.40 -37.31
N ALA A 230 -4.54 22.74 -37.27
CA ALA A 230 -3.61 23.62 -37.94
C ALA A 230 -2.29 23.73 -37.17
N ASN A 231 -2.33 23.57 -35.84
CA ASN A 231 -1.15 23.56 -34.99
C ASN A 231 -0.96 22.21 -34.27
N LYS A 232 -0.15 21.34 -34.89
CA LYS A 232 0.19 20.03 -34.31
C LYS A 232 1.37 20.06 -33.32
N SER A 233 1.82 21.24 -32.91
CA SER A 233 2.92 21.36 -31.96
C SER A 233 2.40 21.20 -30.53
N VAL A 234 3.01 20.28 -29.78
CA VAL A 234 2.76 20.09 -28.34
C VAL A 234 3.87 20.78 -27.55
N SER A 235 3.50 21.39 -26.42
CA SER A 235 4.44 22.02 -25.47
C SER A 235 4.34 21.32 -24.12
N PHE A 236 5.46 20.77 -23.65
CA PHE A 236 5.59 20.18 -22.32
C PHE A 236 6.02 21.20 -21.26
N ASN A 237 6.70 22.26 -21.70
CA ASN A 237 7.10 23.36 -20.84
C ASN A 237 5.90 24.28 -20.56
N LYS A 238 5.78 24.75 -19.31
CA LYS A 238 4.97 25.95 -19.03
C LYS A 238 5.58 27.13 -19.80
N ALA A 239 4.74 28.08 -20.21
CA ALA A 239 5.24 29.26 -20.87
C ALA A 239 6.16 30.03 -19.90
N LEU A 240 7.35 30.46 -20.35
CA LEU A 240 8.31 31.23 -19.52
C LEU A 240 7.66 32.43 -18.82
N ARG A 241 6.72 33.10 -19.49
CA ARG A 241 5.92 34.18 -18.89
C ARG A 241 5.07 33.68 -17.71
N GLN A 242 4.44 32.51 -17.80
CA GLN A 242 3.66 31.95 -16.71
C GLN A 242 4.53 31.62 -15.49
N ILE A 243 5.76 31.12 -15.70
CA ILE A 243 6.68 30.82 -14.61
C ILE A 243 7.20 32.10 -13.94
N LEU A 244 7.64 33.09 -14.74
CA LEU A 244 8.24 34.33 -14.24
C LEU A 244 7.24 35.30 -13.58
N PHE A 245 5.95 35.21 -13.92
CA PHE A 245 4.90 36.08 -13.37
C PHE A 245 3.97 35.36 -12.38
N THR A 246 4.29 34.14 -11.95
CA THR A 246 3.61 33.47 -10.82
C THR A 246 4.11 34.03 -9.49
N SER A 247 3.23 34.07 -8.49
CA SER A 247 3.52 34.59 -7.13
C SER A 247 4.66 33.87 -6.39
N GLN A 248 5.07 32.69 -6.85
CA GLN A 248 6.10 31.80 -6.30
C GLN A 248 6.88 31.12 -7.46
N PRO A 249 7.88 31.77 -8.08
CA PRO A 249 8.62 31.19 -9.20
C PRO A 249 9.51 30.02 -8.74
N ASP A 250 9.36 28.85 -9.36
CA ASP A 250 10.23 27.70 -9.15
C ASP A 250 11.50 27.86 -10.00
N PHE A 251 12.63 28.16 -9.35
CA PHE A 251 13.91 28.40 -10.02
C PHE A 251 14.46 27.14 -10.73
N LEU A 252 14.20 25.95 -10.20
CA LEU A 252 14.65 24.70 -10.82
C LEU A 252 13.82 24.39 -12.07
N GLU A 253 12.50 24.55 -11.99
CA GLU A 253 11.62 24.42 -13.16
C GLU A 253 12.02 25.43 -14.25
N THR A 254 12.28 26.69 -13.86
CA THR A 254 12.76 27.73 -14.78
C THR A 254 14.08 27.34 -15.44
N PHE A 255 15.04 26.83 -14.67
CA PHE A 255 16.32 26.37 -15.17
C PHE A 255 16.15 25.27 -16.21
N PHE A 256 15.32 24.26 -15.96
CA PHE A 256 15.13 23.17 -16.92
C PHE A 256 14.43 23.60 -18.20
N VAL A 257 13.44 24.52 -18.12
CA VAL A 257 12.80 25.08 -19.32
C VAL A 257 13.83 25.83 -20.17
N LEU A 258 14.67 26.66 -19.56
CA LEU A 258 15.73 27.39 -20.27
C LEU A 258 16.79 26.44 -20.82
N ALA A 259 17.17 25.41 -20.05
CA ALA A 259 18.12 24.39 -20.48
C ALA A 259 17.59 23.62 -21.69
N ASP A 260 16.32 23.19 -21.69
CA ASP A 260 15.69 22.51 -22.83
C ASP A 260 15.61 23.40 -24.07
N GLN A 261 15.28 24.68 -23.92
CA GLN A 261 15.31 25.65 -25.04
C GLN A 261 16.72 25.85 -25.60
N PHE A 262 17.71 25.99 -24.73
CA PHE A 262 19.11 26.11 -25.13
C PHE A 262 19.60 24.84 -25.82
N LEU A 263 19.30 23.67 -25.25
CA LEU A 263 19.60 22.37 -25.85
C LEU A 263 18.96 22.23 -27.22
N SER A 264 17.69 22.63 -27.37
CA SER A 264 16.98 22.60 -28.65
C SER A 264 17.65 23.49 -29.70
N PHE A 265 18.11 24.68 -29.30
CA PHE A 265 18.84 25.59 -30.18
C PHE A 265 20.19 25.06 -30.65
N ILE A 266 20.96 24.40 -29.77
CA ILE A 266 22.31 23.91 -30.09
C ILE A 266 22.32 22.51 -30.72
N THR A 267 21.28 21.69 -30.47
CA THR A 267 21.21 20.28 -30.89
C THR A 267 21.49 20.06 -32.38
N PRO A 268 20.97 20.87 -33.34
CA PRO A 268 21.27 20.68 -34.76
C PRO A 268 22.77 20.76 -35.10
N ARG A 269 23.54 21.52 -34.32
CA ARG A 269 25.00 21.61 -34.45
C ARG A 269 25.69 20.47 -33.70
N ILE A 270 25.28 20.20 -32.45
CA ILE A 270 25.88 19.16 -31.62
C ILE A 270 25.71 17.77 -32.23
N LYS A 271 24.58 17.50 -32.90
CA LYS A 271 24.30 16.22 -33.57
C LYS A 271 25.41 15.80 -34.56
N LYS A 272 26.16 16.75 -35.11
CA LYS A 272 27.23 16.51 -36.09
C LYS A 272 28.63 16.40 -35.47
N THR A 273 28.74 16.49 -34.14
CA THR A 273 30.03 16.48 -33.44
C THR A 273 30.54 15.07 -33.18
N ARG A 274 31.87 14.93 -33.05
CA ARG A 274 32.49 13.66 -32.63
C ARG A 274 32.08 13.26 -31.21
N LEU A 275 31.83 14.23 -30.34
CA LEU A 275 31.38 14.00 -28.98
C LEU A 275 29.99 13.32 -28.96
N ARG A 276 29.04 13.80 -29.78
CA ARG A 276 27.73 13.15 -29.93
C ARG A 276 27.86 11.71 -30.39
N ASN A 277 28.66 11.46 -31.43
CA ASN A 277 28.86 10.10 -31.95
C ASN A 277 29.50 9.18 -30.91
N PHE A 278 30.48 9.70 -30.15
CA PHE A 278 31.08 8.96 -29.04
C PHE A 278 30.06 8.66 -27.93
N SER A 279 29.20 9.62 -27.58
CA SER A 279 28.14 9.43 -26.59
C SER A 279 27.12 8.38 -27.04
N ILE A 280 26.69 8.40 -28.30
CA ILE A 280 25.80 7.37 -28.87
C ILE A 280 26.46 6.00 -28.82
N LYS A 281 27.76 5.89 -29.15
CA LYS A 281 28.51 4.65 -29.00
C LYS A 281 28.50 4.15 -27.56
N LYS A 282 28.68 5.04 -26.57
CA LYS A 282 28.62 4.69 -25.15
C LYS A 282 27.23 4.27 -24.68
N CYS A 283 26.18 4.95 -25.13
CA CYS A 283 24.80 4.50 -24.89
C CYS A 283 24.57 3.11 -25.49
N MET A 284 25.10 2.82 -26.69
CA MET A 284 24.97 1.50 -27.30
C MET A 284 25.78 0.41 -26.59
N GLU A 285 27.00 0.72 -26.15
CA GLU A 285 27.80 -0.20 -25.32
C GLU A 285 27.04 -0.54 -24.02
N TRP A 286 26.45 0.46 -23.37
CA TRP A 286 25.63 0.28 -22.18
C TRP A 286 24.37 -0.56 -22.49
N THR A 287 23.60 -0.22 -23.53
CA THR A 287 22.40 -0.99 -23.91
C THR A 287 22.75 -2.45 -24.20
N LEU A 288 23.87 -2.72 -24.89
CA LEU A 288 24.29 -4.09 -25.19
C LEU A 288 24.77 -4.84 -23.94
N SER A 289 25.45 -4.17 -23.00
CA SER A 289 25.93 -4.81 -21.78
C SER A 289 24.81 -5.15 -20.80
N HIS A 290 23.63 -4.54 -20.95
CA HIS A 290 22.44 -4.76 -20.12
C HIS A 290 21.41 -5.68 -20.79
N GLN A 291 21.74 -6.25 -21.97
CA GLN A 291 20.91 -7.29 -22.57
C GLN A 291 21.22 -8.63 -21.90
N GLU A 292 20.23 -9.22 -21.26
CA GLU A 292 20.33 -10.56 -20.70
C GLU A 292 20.63 -11.60 -21.79
N SER A 293 21.23 -12.72 -21.40
CA SER A 293 21.48 -13.83 -22.33
C SER A 293 20.20 -14.39 -22.98
N SER A 294 19.08 -14.28 -22.28
CA SER A 294 17.72 -14.60 -22.75
C SER A 294 17.14 -13.55 -23.70
N GLY A 295 17.71 -12.35 -23.73
CA GLY A 295 17.33 -11.22 -24.57
C GLY A 295 16.61 -10.08 -23.86
N ASP A 296 16.25 -10.24 -22.59
CA ASP A 296 15.52 -9.23 -21.80
C ASP A 296 16.40 -8.02 -21.48
N TRP A 297 15.76 -6.90 -21.16
CA TRP A 297 16.36 -5.72 -20.54
C TRP A 297 15.53 -5.33 -19.33
N GLY A 298 16.11 -5.39 -18.14
CA GLY A 298 15.45 -4.98 -16.90
C GLY A 298 14.20 -5.76 -16.52
N GLY A 299 13.86 -6.83 -17.23
CA GLY A 299 12.65 -7.62 -16.98
C GLY A 299 11.33 -6.86 -17.18
N ILE A 300 11.35 -5.73 -17.89
CA ILE A 300 10.17 -4.87 -18.13
C ILE A 300 10.05 -4.46 -19.59
N PHE A 301 8.81 -4.24 -20.05
CA PHE A 301 8.52 -4.02 -21.47
C PHE A 301 9.19 -2.79 -22.11
N PRO A 302 9.20 -1.59 -21.50
CA PRO A 302 9.72 -0.40 -22.16
C PRO A 302 11.23 -0.46 -22.52
N PRO A 303 12.14 -0.89 -21.63
CA PRO A 303 13.54 -1.14 -21.98
C PRO A 303 13.72 -2.18 -23.08
N MET A 304 12.93 -3.26 -23.08
CA MET A 304 13.02 -4.28 -24.13
C MET A 304 12.65 -3.71 -25.50
N GLN A 305 11.53 -2.99 -25.58
CA GLN A 305 11.10 -2.32 -26.82
C GLN A 305 12.14 -1.30 -27.27
N ASN A 306 12.59 -0.43 -26.37
CA ASN A 306 13.53 0.63 -26.70
C ASN A 306 14.90 0.07 -27.09
N GLY A 307 15.36 -1.00 -26.43
CA GLY A 307 16.60 -1.70 -26.77
C GLY A 307 16.55 -2.27 -28.19
N VAL A 308 15.48 -2.98 -28.54
CA VAL A 308 15.26 -3.49 -29.91
C VAL A 308 15.19 -2.34 -30.93
N TRP A 309 14.43 -1.29 -30.64
CA TRP A 309 14.31 -0.14 -31.54
C TRP A 309 15.66 0.58 -31.73
N ALA A 310 16.41 0.82 -30.64
CA ALA A 310 17.74 1.42 -30.71
C ALA A 310 18.70 0.58 -31.56
N LEU A 311 18.68 -0.75 -31.42
CA LEU A 311 19.51 -1.65 -32.23
C LEU A 311 19.20 -1.52 -33.73
N PHE A 312 17.92 -1.50 -34.12
CA PHE A 312 17.53 -1.29 -35.52
C PHE A 312 18.03 0.05 -36.06
N LEU A 313 17.88 1.15 -35.29
CA LEU A 313 18.36 2.47 -35.69
C LEU A 313 19.90 2.55 -35.80
N GLN A 314 20.61 1.62 -35.16
CA GLN A 314 22.06 1.47 -35.29
C GLN A 314 22.48 0.49 -36.39
N GLY A 315 21.53 0.07 -37.25
CA GLY A 315 21.81 -0.73 -38.45
C GLY A 315 21.83 -2.25 -38.21
N TYR A 316 21.33 -2.73 -37.09
CA TYR A 316 21.25 -4.17 -36.82
C TYR A 316 20.08 -4.75 -37.64
N SER A 317 20.34 -5.86 -38.34
CA SER A 317 19.29 -6.53 -39.13
C SER A 317 18.41 -7.44 -38.25
N THR A 318 17.23 -7.78 -38.75
CA THR A 318 16.35 -8.80 -38.13
C THR A 318 17.00 -10.17 -37.99
N SER A 319 18.06 -10.45 -38.75
CA SER A 319 18.81 -11.70 -38.65
C SER A 319 19.78 -11.74 -37.47
N ASP A 320 20.12 -10.58 -36.89
CA ASP A 320 21.06 -10.44 -35.79
C ASP A 320 20.54 -11.13 -34.52
N ARG A 321 21.43 -11.84 -33.81
CA ARG A 321 21.09 -12.59 -32.59
C ARG A 321 20.48 -11.70 -31.52
N ARG A 322 20.94 -10.46 -31.37
CA ARG A 322 20.51 -9.52 -30.33
C ARG A 322 19.08 -9.05 -30.56
N ILE A 323 18.73 -8.77 -31.82
CA ILE A 323 17.35 -8.44 -32.22
C ILE A 323 16.43 -9.65 -32.02
N LYS A 324 16.83 -10.84 -32.49
CA LYS A 324 16.04 -12.07 -32.32
C LYS A 324 15.74 -12.36 -30.85
N LYS A 325 16.78 -12.31 -30.00
CA LYS A 325 16.65 -12.53 -28.55
C LYS A 325 15.78 -11.46 -27.89
N GLY A 326 15.92 -10.18 -28.27
CA GLY A 326 15.04 -9.12 -27.78
C GLY A 326 13.57 -9.34 -28.15
N MET A 327 13.29 -9.77 -29.39
CA MET A 327 11.92 -10.11 -29.81
C MET A 327 11.40 -11.37 -29.12
N GLU A 328 12.24 -12.40 -28.91
CA GLU A 328 11.90 -13.56 -28.10
C GLU A 328 11.53 -13.15 -26.66
N ALA A 329 12.23 -12.19 -26.07
CA ALA A 329 11.93 -11.64 -24.75
C ALA A 329 10.58 -10.93 -24.69
N ILE A 330 10.33 -10.00 -25.63
CA ILE A 330 9.03 -9.35 -25.77
C ILE A 330 7.90 -10.38 -25.93
N ASN A 331 8.11 -11.41 -26.75
CA ASN A 331 7.11 -12.45 -26.97
C ASN A 331 6.85 -13.34 -25.75
N ARG A 332 7.81 -13.50 -24.82
CA ARG A 332 7.56 -14.19 -23.54
C ARG A 332 6.55 -13.45 -22.66
N PHE A 333 6.35 -12.15 -22.86
CA PHE A 333 5.40 -11.35 -22.09
C PHE A 333 3.99 -11.42 -22.68
N ALA A 334 3.81 -12.07 -23.84
CA ALA A 334 2.51 -12.24 -24.47
C ALA A 334 1.64 -13.22 -23.67
N VAL A 335 0.40 -12.81 -23.42
CA VAL A 335 -0.65 -13.63 -22.85
C VAL A 335 -1.65 -13.90 -23.95
N VAL A 336 -1.87 -15.17 -24.25
CA VAL A 336 -2.78 -15.63 -25.29
C VAL A 336 -3.89 -16.44 -24.64
N ASP A 337 -5.11 -15.91 -24.70
CA ASP A 337 -6.31 -16.61 -24.28
C ASP A 337 -7.01 -17.11 -25.55
N HIS A 338 -7.00 -18.42 -25.77
CA HIS A 338 -7.59 -19.03 -26.95
C HIS A 338 -9.13 -19.08 -26.91
N ASP A 339 -9.72 -19.11 -25.72
CA ASP A 339 -11.17 -19.18 -25.52
C ASP A 339 -11.81 -17.83 -25.78
N ARG A 340 -11.26 -16.77 -25.18
CA ARG A 340 -11.65 -15.38 -25.45
C ARG A 340 -11.08 -14.85 -26.77
N LYS A 341 -10.17 -15.61 -27.40
CA LYS A 341 -9.41 -15.21 -28.59
C LYS A 341 -8.78 -13.83 -28.38
N THR A 342 -8.07 -13.65 -27.27
CA THR A 342 -7.37 -12.40 -26.97
C THR A 342 -5.87 -12.60 -26.92
N LYS A 343 -5.12 -11.56 -27.31
CA LYS A 343 -3.67 -11.48 -27.11
C LYS A 343 -3.33 -10.11 -26.57
N TRP A 344 -2.56 -10.08 -25.50
CA TRP A 344 -2.04 -8.85 -24.90
C TRP A 344 -0.65 -9.08 -24.33
N PHE A 345 0.03 -8.00 -23.94
CA PHE A 345 1.39 -8.07 -23.41
C PHE A 345 1.43 -7.52 -22.00
N GLN A 346 2.06 -8.27 -21.11
CA GLN A 346 2.34 -7.85 -19.74
C GLN A 346 3.39 -6.73 -19.75
N SER A 347 3.37 -5.87 -18.74
CA SER A 347 4.41 -4.85 -18.54
C SER A 347 5.68 -5.42 -17.88
N THR A 348 5.49 -6.45 -17.06
CA THR A 348 6.49 -7.21 -16.30
C THR A 348 5.93 -8.62 -16.06
N VAL A 349 6.74 -9.54 -15.54
CA VAL A 349 6.31 -10.89 -15.12
C VAL A 349 6.75 -11.15 -13.69
N SER A 350 5.94 -11.82 -12.88
CA SER A 350 6.15 -11.97 -11.42
C SER A 350 6.53 -13.38 -10.91
N PRO A 351 7.26 -14.23 -11.66
CA PRO A 351 7.40 -15.63 -11.27
C PRO A 351 8.20 -15.84 -9.97
N CYS A 352 9.19 -15.00 -9.66
CA CYS A 352 9.94 -15.12 -8.40
C CYS A 352 9.06 -14.71 -7.22
N TRP A 353 8.45 -13.53 -7.32
CA TRP A 353 7.54 -12.96 -6.33
C TRP A 353 6.36 -13.88 -6.01
N ASP A 354 5.63 -14.32 -7.03
CA ASP A 354 4.47 -15.20 -6.88
C ASP A 354 4.86 -16.53 -6.22
N THR A 355 5.99 -17.11 -6.63
CA THR A 355 6.47 -18.37 -6.07
C THR A 355 6.87 -18.23 -4.61
N ALA A 356 7.59 -17.16 -4.26
CA ALA A 356 8.04 -16.93 -2.90
C ALA A 356 6.86 -16.65 -1.95
N LEU A 357 5.88 -15.84 -2.37
CA LEU A 357 4.68 -15.59 -1.59
C LEU A 357 3.76 -16.81 -1.50
N MET A 358 3.67 -17.61 -2.55
CA MET A 358 2.91 -18.87 -2.52
C MET A 358 3.52 -19.84 -1.51
N ILE A 359 4.83 -20.12 -1.59
CA ILE A 359 5.53 -20.98 -0.62
C ILE A 359 5.34 -20.46 0.80
N LYS A 360 5.57 -19.16 1.02
CA LYS A 360 5.40 -18.52 2.34
C LYS A 360 3.98 -18.74 2.87
N SER A 361 2.95 -18.47 2.05
CA SER A 361 1.56 -18.59 2.47
C SER A 361 1.14 -20.02 2.82
N ILE A 362 1.58 -21.00 2.03
CA ILE A 362 1.31 -22.44 2.27
C ILE A 362 2.01 -22.89 3.57
N CYS A 363 3.25 -22.45 3.80
CA CYS A 363 3.97 -22.74 5.04
C CYS A 363 3.31 -22.11 6.26
N GLU A 364 2.87 -20.85 6.16
CA GLU A 364 2.14 -20.15 7.22
C GLU A 364 0.77 -20.78 7.51
N ALA A 365 0.16 -21.43 6.51
CA ALA A 365 -1.06 -22.21 6.68
C ALA A 365 -0.84 -23.60 7.29
N GLY A 366 0.39 -23.94 7.70
CA GLY A 366 0.72 -25.19 8.38
C GLY A 366 1.24 -26.31 7.46
N TYR A 367 1.40 -26.07 6.16
CA TYR A 367 1.75 -27.10 5.16
C TYR A 367 3.24 -27.07 4.77
N LYS A 368 4.12 -26.64 5.67
CA LYS A 368 5.57 -26.53 5.40
C LYS A 368 6.25 -27.85 5.02
N SER A 369 5.71 -28.99 5.44
CA SER A 369 6.25 -30.33 5.16
C SER A 369 5.72 -30.95 3.86
N ASP A 370 4.92 -30.23 3.07
CA ASP A 370 4.38 -30.74 1.81
C ASP A 370 5.49 -30.86 0.75
N GLU A 371 5.79 -32.08 0.31
CA GLU A 371 6.88 -32.37 -0.62
C GLU A 371 6.71 -31.67 -1.98
N ARG A 372 5.49 -31.26 -2.35
CA ARG A 372 5.23 -30.51 -3.60
C ARG A 372 5.86 -29.11 -3.59
N LEU A 373 6.23 -28.59 -2.42
CA LEU A 373 6.98 -27.34 -2.29
C LEU A 373 8.46 -27.48 -2.67
N ASN A 374 9.02 -28.70 -2.64
CA ASN A 374 10.46 -28.90 -2.82
C ASN A 374 10.95 -28.42 -4.19
N SER A 375 10.20 -28.69 -5.27
CA SER A 375 10.55 -28.22 -6.61
C SER A 375 10.55 -26.69 -6.70
N ALA A 376 9.57 -26.03 -6.07
CA ALA A 376 9.46 -24.58 -6.04
C ALA A 376 10.62 -23.93 -5.26
N VAL A 377 11.01 -24.54 -4.13
CA VAL A 377 12.12 -24.10 -3.30
C VAL A 377 13.45 -24.23 -4.04
N GLU A 378 13.70 -25.37 -4.69
CA GLU A 378 14.92 -25.56 -5.48
C GLU A 378 14.95 -24.64 -6.70
N TRP A 379 13.79 -24.39 -7.32
CA TRP A 379 13.67 -23.39 -8.38
C TRP A 379 14.05 -21.99 -7.89
N LEU A 380 13.54 -21.52 -6.74
CA LEU A 380 13.92 -20.22 -6.18
C LEU A 380 15.41 -20.13 -5.85
N LYS A 381 15.99 -21.17 -5.22
CA LYS A 381 17.43 -21.19 -4.93
C LYS A 381 18.28 -21.07 -6.19
N SER A 382 17.84 -21.66 -7.30
CA SER A 382 18.54 -21.58 -8.59
C SER A 382 18.61 -20.18 -9.19
N LEU A 383 17.77 -19.25 -8.73
CA LEU A 383 17.72 -17.86 -9.21
C LEU A 383 18.58 -16.89 -8.40
N GLN A 384 19.25 -17.35 -7.33
CA GLN A 384 20.04 -16.44 -6.49
C GLN A 384 21.21 -15.83 -7.26
N LEU A 385 21.30 -14.50 -7.24
CA LEU A 385 22.36 -13.74 -7.90
C LEU A 385 23.55 -13.55 -6.94
N ARG A 386 24.62 -14.33 -7.14
CA ARG A 386 25.80 -14.35 -6.25
C ARG A 386 26.99 -13.52 -6.71
N ASP A 387 27.00 -13.11 -7.97
CA ASP A 387 28.08 -12.26 -8.49
C ASP A 387 27.93 -10.84 -7.95
N VAL A 388 28.89 -10.40 -7.13
CA VAL A 388 28.87 -9.08 -6.49
C VAL A 388 29.22 -7.95 -7.46
N ASP A 389 29.94 -8.26 -8.54
CA ASP A 389 30.38 -7.27 -9.53
C ASP A 389 29.37 -7.13 -10.68
N HIS A 390 28.25 -7.86 -10.60
CA HIS A 390 27.19 -7.85 -11.60
C HIS A 390 25.92 -7.21 -11.06
N GLY A 391 25.53 -6.09 -11.68
CA GLY A 391 24.33 -5.34 -11.36
C GLY A 391 24.59 -3.87 -11.09
N ASP A 392 23.60 -3.06 -11.41
CA ASP A 392 23.72 -1.61 -11.39
C ASP A 392 23.78 -1.05 -9.95
N TRP A 393 23.16 -1.75 -9.00
CA TRP A 393 23.17 -1.43 -7.56
C TRP A 393 24.60 -1.31 -6.98
N LYS A 394 25.57 -2.01 -7.59
CA LYS A 394 26.98 -2.03 -7.16
C LYS A 394 27.66 -0.67 -7.30
N ILE A 395 27.13 0.22 -8.13
CA ILE A 395 27.68 1.56 -8.37
C ILE A 395 27.74 2.40 -7.09
N TYR A 396 26.72 2.29 -6.23
CA TYR A 396 26.65 3.03 -4.98
C TYR A 396 26.64 2.13 -3.73
N SER A 397 26.37 0.83 -3.88
CA SER A 397 26.42 -0.09 -2.76
C SER A 397 27.85 -0.47 -2.38
N ASN A 398 28.12 -0.42 -1.08
CA ASN A 398 29.39 -0.87 -0.50
C ASN A 398 29.40 -2.36 -0.14
N THR A 399 28.35 -3.13 -0.47
CA THR A 399 28.38 -4.58 -0.19
C THR A 399 29.52 -5.25 -0.93
N THR A 400 30.14 -6.22 -0.28
CA THR A 400 31.20 -7.08 -0.83
C THR A 400 30.69 -8.48 -1.17
N ILE A 401 29.39 -8.72 -0.96
CA ILE A 401 28.74 -10.02 -1.18
C ILE A 401 27.46 -9.80 -1.99
N GLY A 402 27.35 -10.52 -3.11
CA GLY A 402 26.11 -10.66 -3.88
C GLY A 402 25.23 -11.76 -3.29
N GLY A 403 23.92 -11.60 -3.37
CA GLY A 403 22.98 -12.62 -2.91
C GLY A 403 21.50 -12.30 -3.12
N GLY A 404 21.17 -11.32 -3.94
CA GLY A 404 19.80 -10.88 -4.17
C GLY A 404 19.02 -11.80 -5.11
N TRP A 405 17.71 -11.59 -5.14
CA TRP A 405 16.78 -12.16 -6.11
C TRP A 405 16.07 -11.02 -6.84
N SER A 406 15.62 -11.30 -8.06
CA SER A 406 14.82 -10.38 -8.86
C SER A 406 13.39 -10.87 -8.97
N PHE A 407 12.47 -9.93 -9.16
CA PHE A 407 11.07 -10.20 -9.48
C PHE A 407 10.86 -11.19 -10.65
N GLN A 408 11.66 -11.05 -11.71
CA GLN A 408 11.64 -11.89 -12.90
C GLN A 408 12.69 -13.02 -12.85
N ARG A 409 12.49 -14.05 -13.66
CA ARG A 409 13.47 -15.11 -13.90
C ARG A 409 14.74 -14.63 -14.64
N TYR A 410 14.61 -13.65 -15.54
CA TYR A 410 15.69 -13.18 -16.42
C TYR A 410 15.95 -11.70 -16.18
N ASN A 411 16.67 -11.40 -15.11
CA ASN A 411 16.98 -10.02 -14.73
C ASN A 411 18.20 -9.95 -13.79
N THR A 412 19.36 -10.36 -14.27
CA THR A 412 20.56 -10.45 -13.45
C THR A 412 21.12 -9.08 -13.04
N HIS A 413 20.79 -8.01 -13.77
CA HIS A 413 21.26 -6.65 -13.45
C HIS A 413 20.52 -5.97 -12.29
N TYR A 414 19.28 -6.37 -12.02
CA TYR A 414 18.38 -5.67 -11.11
C TYR A 414 17.69 -6.64 -10.14
N PRO A 415 18.42 -7.25 -9.18
CA PRO A 415 17.81 -7.77 -7.97
C PRO A 415 17.13 -6.64 -7.19
N ASP A 416 16.11 -7.00 -6.43
CA ASP A 416 15.33 -6.08 -5.63
C ASP A 416 15.19 -6.54 -4.17
N VAL A 417 15.04 -5.55 -3.29
CA VAL A 417 15.08 -5.72 -1.83
C VAL A 417 13.87 -6.47 -1.32
N ASP A 418 12.70 -6.23 -1.90
CA ASP A 418 11.45 -6.87 -1.50
C ASP A 418 11.38 -8.34 -1.91
N ASP A 419 11.72 -8.72 -3.15
CA ASP A 419 11.82 -10.13 -3.54
C ASP A 419 12.86 -10.85 -2.70
N THR A 420 14.04 -10.26 -2.52
CA THR A 420 15.10 -10.87 -1.71
C THR A 420 14.60 -11.15 -0.29
N ALA A 421 13.92 -10.19 0.35
CA ALA A 421 13.38 -10.37 1.69
C ALA A 421 12.30 -11.47 1.74
N VAL A 422 11.39 -11.51 0.77
CA VAL A 422 10.32 -12.52 0.72
C VAL A 422 10.88 -13.92 0.42
N VAL A 423 11.85 -14.05 -0.48
CA VAL A 423 12.49 -15.34 -0.78
C VAL A 423 13.20 -15.88 0.45
N LEU A 424 13.97 -15.05 1.18
CA LEU A 424 14.61 -15.47 2.42
C LEU A 424 13.59 -15.98 3.45
N MET A 425 12.47 -15.26 3.61
CA MET A 425 11.38 -15.71 4.47
C MET A 425 10.79 -17.04 3.98
N ALA A 426 10.46 -17.17 2.70
CA ALA A 426 9.87 -18.38 2.12
C ALA A 426 10.75 -19.62 2.35
N LEU A 427 12.06 -19.48 2.14
CA LEU A 427 13.05 -20.53 2.37
C LEU A 427 13.10 -20.96 3.85
N VAL A 428 13.12 -20.00 4.79
CA VAL A 428 13.18 -20.29 6.23
C VAL A 428 11.84 -20.80 6.79
N PHE A 429 10.71 -20.36 6.23
CA PHE A 429 9.40 -20.90 6.58
C PHE A 429 9.25 -22.37 6.14
N HIS A 430 9.79 -22.72 4.96
CA HIS A 430 9.83 -24.10 4.48
C HIS A 430 10.77 -24.97 5.34
N ASN A 431 11.98 -24.49 5.62
CA ASN A 431 12.95 -25.20 6.46
C ASN A 431 13.69 -24.25 7.40
N GLN A 432 13.40 -24.33 8.71
CA GLN A 432 14.05 -23.46 9.69
C GLN A 432 15.54 -23.77 9.86
N GLY A 433 15.97 -25.01 9.57
CA GLY A 433 17.35 -25.45 9.74
C GLY A 433 18.35 -24.76 8.82
N ILE A 434 17.88 -24.12 7.74
CA ILE A 434 18.76 -23.45 6.76
C ILE A 434 18.99 -21.97 7.08
N VAL A 435 18.47 -21.44 8.19
CA VAL A 435 18.59 -20.01 8.55
C VAL A 435 20.05 -19.51 8.58
N ASN A 436 21.00 -20.41 8.85
CA ASN A 436 22.43 -20.11 8.90
C ASN A 436 23.21 -20.59 7.67
N ASP A 437 22.52 -21.09 6.63
CA ASP A 437 23.14 -21.48 5.37
C ASP A 437 23.71 -20.26 4.63
N ASP A 438 24.73 -20.50 3.82
CA ASP A 438 25.40 -19.46 3.03
C ASP A 438 24.42 -18.72 2.11
N SER A 439 23.43 -19.42 1.56
CA SER A 439 22.40 -18.81 0.70
C SER A 439 21.63 -17.72 1.44
N ILE A 440 21.24 -17.96 2.70
CA ILE A 440 20.50 -16.99 3.52
C ILE A 440 21.41 -15.84 3.90
N LYS A 441 22.62 -16.13 4.39
CA LYS A 441 23.60 -15.11 4.77
C LYS A 441 23.94 -14.18 3.61
N HIS A 442 24.15 -14.70 2.40
CA HIS A 442 24.40 -13.88 1.21
C HIS A 442 23.25 -12.91 0.91
N GLY A 443 21.99 -13.37 0.98
CA GLY A 443 20.84 -12.48 0.79
C GLY A 443 20.75 -11.41 1.88
N VAL A 444 21.02 -11.76 3.14
CA VAL A 444 21.06 -10.80 4.25
C VAL A 444 22.16 -9.75 4.05
N GLU A 445 23.37 -10.17 3.67
CA GLU A 445 24.48 -9.25 3.40
C GLU A 445 24.16 -8.29 2.26
N TRP A 446 23.52 -8.80 1.19
CA TRP A 446 23.08 -7.97 0.09
C TRP A 446 22.05 -6.94 0.55
N ILE A 447 20.98 -7.33 1.27
CA ILE A 447 19.98 -6.39 1.82
C ILE A 447 20.64 -5.33 2.72
N LEU A 448 21.56 -5.73 3.61
CA LEU A 448 22.26 -4.79 4.50
C LEU A 448 23.04 -3.74 3.72
N GLY A 449 23.66 -4.12 2.60
CA GLY A 449 24.38 -3.23 1.70
C GLY A 449 23.52 -2.28 0.88
N MET A 450 22.21 -2.51 0.85
CA MET A 450 21.24 -1.68 0.13
C MET A 450 20.54 -0.66 1.02
N GLN A 451 20.81 -0.64 2.34
CA GLN A 451 20.15 0.28 3.27
C GLN A 451 20.55 1.74 3.02
N ASN A 452 19.58 2.61 2.85
CA ASN A 452 19.78 4.04 2.69
C ASN A 452 20.26 4.71 3.98
N ARG A 453 20.76 5.96 3.86
CA ARG A 453 21.24 6.75 5.01
C ARG A 453 20.13 7.12 5.99
N ASP A 454 18.90 7.28 5.51
CA ASP A 454 17.71 7.54 6.33
C ASP A 454 17.25 6.33 7.14
N GLY A 455 17.81 5.14 6.90
CA GLY A 455 17.48 3.91 7.60
C GLY A 455 16.48 3.02 6.87
N GLY A 456 15.83 3.52 5.81
CA GLY A 456 14.92 2.73 4.98
C GLY A 456 15.61 2.06 3.78
N TRP A 457 14.79 1.47 2.92
CA TRP A 457 15.20 0.86 1.65
C TRP A 457 14.27 1.29 0.52
N GLY A 458 14.85 1.59 -0.64
CA GLY A 458 14.16 1.55 -1.93
C GLY A 458 14.13 0.14 -2.48
N ALA A 459 13.58 -0.05 -3.68
CA ALA A 459 13.43 -1.38 -4.27
C ALA A 459 14.74 -1.92 -4.86
N PHE A 460 15.48 -1.13 -5.65
CA PHE A 460 16.61 -1.59 -6.47
C PHE A 460 17.93 -0.87 -6.18
N ASP A 461 17.89 0.40 -5.80
CA ASP A 461 19.09 1.25 -5.70
C ASP A 461 19.25 1.92 -4.32
N ILE A 462 20.51 2.14 -3.93
CA ILE A 462 20.87 2.93 -2.75
C ILE A 462 21.08 4.41 -3.11
N GLY A 463 20.55 5.31 -2.29
CA GLY A 463 20.71 6.75 -2.41
C GLY A 463 19.93 7.37 -3.57
N ASN A 464 18.97 6.65 -4.15
CA ASN A 464 18.23 7.07 -5.33
C ASN A 464 17.02 7.97 -4.97
N ASN A 465 17.30 9.13 -4.37
CA ASN A 465 16.29 10.06 -3.83
C ASN A 465 16.38 11.48 -4.41
N ALA A 466 16.86 11.60 -5.66
CA ALA A 466 17.02 12.86 -6.37
C ALA A 466 15.69 13.46 -6.87
N PHE A 467 14.74 13.73 -5.96
CA PHE A 467 13.38 14.19 -6.29
C PHE A 467 13.31 15.45 -7.16
N TRP A 468 14.37 16.27 -7.18
CA TRP A 468 14.48 17.40 -8.09
C TRP A 468 14.45 17.00 -9.58
N LEU A 469 14.72 15.74 -9.92
CA LEU A 469 14.55 15.19 -11.27
C LEU A 469 13.10 15.28 -11.76
N HIS A 470 12.12 15.29 -10.86
CA HIS A 470 10.70 15.44 -11.22
C HIS A 470 10.38 16.83 -11.79
N LYS A 471 11.28 17.81 -11.63
CA LYS A 471 11.15 19.14 -12.23
C LYS A 471 11.63 19.20 -13.68
N ILE A 472 12.15 18.10 -14.22
CA ILE A 472 12.54 18.01 -15.63
C ILE A 472 11.26 17.99 -16.50
N PRO A 473 11.16 18.81 -17.56
CA PRO A 473 9.94 19.03 -18.34
C PRO A 473 9.22 17.80 -18.90
N PHE A 474 9.93 16.69 -19.11
CA PHE A 474 9.37 15.45 -19.64
C PHE A 474 9.11 14.38 -18.57
N CYS A 475 9.38 14.68 -17.28
CA CYS A 475 9.07 13.79 -16.17
C CYS A 475 7.61 13.97 -15.75
N ASP A 476 6.66 13.58 -16.60
CA ASP A 476 5.22 13.72 -16.34
C ASP A 476 4.58 12.56 -15.55
N MET A 477 5.41 11.61 -15.11
CA MET A 477 5.01 10.43 -14.35
C MET A 477 5.61 10.35 -12.93
N ASP A 478 6.38 11.34 -12.48
CA ASP A 478 7.01 11.41 -11.14
C ASP A 478 7.71 10.10 -10.70
N ASN A 479 8.33 9.41 -11.65
CA ASN A 479 8.82 8.04 -11.47
C ASN A 479 10.34 7.88 -11.69
N LEU A 480 11.11 8.97 -11.68
CA LEU A 480 12.55 8.91 -11.97
C LEU A 480 13.43 8.45 -10.80
N VAL A 481 12.86 8.23 -9.62
CA VAL A 481 13.62 7.96 -8.38
C VAL A 481 13.07 6.74 -7.64
N ASP A 482 13.93 6.11 -6.86
CA ASP A 482 13.67 4.92 -6.05
C ASP A 482 14.07 5.16 -4.57
N PRO A 483 13.30 6.01 -3.85
CA PRO A 483 13.62 6.41 -2.49
C PRO A 483 13.24 5.32 -1.49
N SER A 484 13.65 5.48 -0.23
CA SER A 484 13.15 4.64 0.86
C SER A 484 11.63 4.72 0.99
N THR A 485 10.96 3.57 1.13
CA THR A 485 9.51 3.50 1.36
C THR A 485 9.14 2.58 2.52
N ALA A 486 8.00 2.84 3.18
CA ALA A 486 7.58 2.13 4.37
C ALA A 486 7.24 0.66 4.12
N ASP A 487 6.65 0.33 2.97
CA ASP A 487 6.31 -1.04 2.59
C ASP A 487 7.58 -1.90 2.38
N VAL A 488 8.57 -1.43 1.62
CA VAL A 488 9.85 -2.16 1.44
C VAL A 488 10.60 -2.25 2.76
N THR A 489 10.68 -1.15 3.52
CA THR A 489 11.38 -1.13 4.82
C THR A 489 10.69 -2.06 5.83
N GLY A 490 9.36 -2.04 5.91
CA GLY A 490 8.58 -2.93 6.76
C GLY A 490 8.78 -4.41 6.40
N ARG A 491 8.90 -4.72 5.09
CA ARG A 491 9.19 -6.06 4.60
C ARG A 491 10.55 -6.57 5.05
N VAL A 492 11.58 -5.71 4.99
CA VAL A 492 12.93 -6.05 5.47
C VAL A 492 12.92 -6.26 6.99
N VAL A 493 12.21 -5.40 7.74
CA VAL A 493 12.04 -5.56 9.19
C VAL A 493 11.34 -6.88 9.53
N GLU A 494 10.31 -7.27 8.79
CA GLU A 494 9.67 -8.59 8.91
C GLU A 494 10.65 -9.73 8.64
N CYS A 495 11.38 -9.67 7.52
CA CYS A 495 12.38 -10.67 7.16
C CYS A 495 13.42 -10.84 8.26
N PHE A 496 14.04 -9.76 8.71
CA PHE A 496 15.03 -9.80 9.79
C PHE A 496 14.44 -10.30 11.11
N GLY A 497 13.21 -9.94 11.44
CA GLY A 497 12.47 -10.49 12.58
C GLY A 497 12.31 -12.02 12.49
N VAL A 498 11.89 -12.53 11.33
CA VAL A 498 11.76 -13.96 11.05
C VAL A 498 13.10 -14.67 11.19
N LEU A 499 14.17 -14.17 10.55
CA LEU A 499 15.50 -14.79 10.61
C LEU A 499 16.05 -14.82 12.05
N MET A 500 15.93 -13.71 12.78
CA MET A 500 16.37 -13.65 14.17
C MET A 500 15.58 -14.59 15.08
N LYS A 501 14.26 -14.69 14.91
CA LYS A 501 13.41 -15.62 15.68
C LYS A 501 13.79 -17.08 15.43
N ASN A 502 14.24 -17.42 14.22
CA ASN A 502 14.64 -18.77 13.85
C ASN A 502 16.13 -19.07 14.14
N GLY A 503 16.86 -18.17 14.82
CA GLY A 503 18.24 -18.45 15.25
C GLY A 503 19.32 -18.06 14.25
N LEU A 504 19.16 -16.92 13.55
CA LEU A 504 20.26 -16.32 12.80
C LEU A 504 21.42 -15.98 13.76
N GLU A 505 22.61 -16.52 13.46
CA GLU A 505 23.81 -16.47 14.29
C GLU A 505 24.99 -15.75 13.61
N GLY A 506 26.08 -15.59 14.37
CA GLY A 506 27.33 -14.99 13.89
C GLY A 506 27.33 -13.46 13.88
N GLU A 507 28.38 -12.86 13.32
CA GLU A 507 28.55 -11.39 13.33
C GLU A 507 27.45 -10.64 12.55
N VAL A 508 26.83 -11.29 11.57
CA VAL A 508 25.76 -10.71 10.75
C VAL A 508 24.55 -10.30 11.61
N VAL A 509 24.24 -11.04 12.69
CA VAL A 509 23.09 -10.72 13.55
C VAL A 509 23.23 -9.37 14.25
N LEU A 510 24.45 -8.95 14.57
CA LEU A 510 24.70 -7.64 15.19
C LEU A 510 24.45 -6.50 14.21
N ARG A 511 24.86 -6.70 12.94
CA ARG A 511 24.60 -5.74 11.87
C ARG A 511 23.12 -5.67 11.52
N VAL A 512 22.43 -6.80 11.49
CA VAL A 512 20.96 -6.86 11.34
C VAL A 512 20.26 -6.08 12.44
N LYS A 513 20.62 -6.28 13.72
CA LYS A 513 20.02 -5.53 14.84
C LYS A 513 20.19 -4.01 14.68
N LYS A 514 21.40 -3.55 14.35
CA LYS A 514 21.69 -2.13 14.12
C LYS A 514 20.95 -1.58 12.90
N SER A 515 20.81 -2.38 11.85
CA SER A 515 20.06 -2.00 10.64
C SER A 515 18.57 -1.83 10.97
N VAL A 516 17.97 -2.76 11.73
CA VAL A 516 16.57 -2.69 12.18
C VAL A 516 16.32 -1.48 13.06
N GLU A 517 17.24 -1.09 13.95
CA GLU A 517 17.11 0.13 14.76
C GLU A 517 16.87 1.37 13.89
N ARG A 518 17.71 1.55 12.87
CA ARG A 518 17.56 2.66 11.91
C ARG A 518 16.29 2.54 11.08
N ALA A 519 15.89 1.32 10.73
CA ALA A 519 14.65 1.06 9.99
C ALA A 519 13.41 1.47 10.80
N LEU A 520 13.41 1.20 12.11
CA LEU A 520 12.30 1.57 12.99
C LEU A 520 12.23 3.08 13.20
N GLU A 521 13.37 3.77 13.25
CA GLU A 521 13.41 5.24 13.24
C GLU A 521 12.81 5.82 11.96
N PHE A 522 13.17 5.25 10.80
CA PHE A 522 12.57 5.62 9.51
C PHE A 522 11.06 5.41 9.51
N LEU A 523 10.58 4.22 9.89
CA LEU A 523 9.15 3.91 9.92
C LEU A 523 8.37 4.81 10.89
N ARG A 524 8.98 5.17 12.03
CA ARG A 524 8.39 6.12 12.97
C ARG A 524 8.24 7.52 12.37
N ALA A 525 9.25 7.97 11.64
CA ALA A 525 9.23 9.27 10.98
C ALA A 525 8.23 9.32 9.81
N ASP A 526 8.02 8.19 9.12
CA ASP A 526 7.11 8.10 7.98
C ASP A 526 5.63 7.91 8.37
N GLN A 527 5.35 7.36 9.57
CA GLN A 527 3.99 7.09 10.04
C GLN A 527 3.11 8.35 9.99
N LYS A 528 1.93 8.25 9.38
CA LYS A 528 0.97 9.36 9.30
C LYS A 528 0.30 9.59 10.65
N GLN A 529 -0.30 10.78 10.81
CA GLN A 529 -0.94 11.19 12.07
C GLN A 529 -2.06 10.23 12.51
N ASN A 530 -2.79 9.63 11.56
CA ASN A 530 -3.84 8.65 11.81
C ASN A 530 -3.31 7.21 12.00
N GLY A 531 -1.98 7.03 12.10
CA GLY A 531 -1.35 5.74 12.39
C GLY A 531 -0.99 4.86 11.20
N ASN A 532 -1.40 5.23 9.98
CA ASN A 532 -1.15 4.43 8.79
C ASN A 532 0.20 4.71 8.13
N TRP A 533 0.60 3.84 7.21
CA TRP A 533 1.75 4.01 6.34
C TRP A 533 1.34 3.92 4.88
N TRP A 534 1.97 4.73 4.04
CA TRP A 534 1.69 4.79 2.61
C TRP A 534 2.23 3.54 1.88
N GLY A 535 1.46 2.98 0.95
CA GLY A 535 1.87 1.83 0.14
C GLY A 535 2.40 2.29 -1.21
N ARG A 536 3.70 2.10 -1.48
CA ARG A 536 4.32 2.48 -2.75
C ARG A 536 4.01 1.46 -3.86
N TRP A 537 3.97 0.17 -3.52
CA TRP A 537 3.88 -0.93 -4.50
C TRP A 537 2.56 -1.72 -4.47
N GLY A 538 1.74 -1.51 -3.45
CA GLY A 538 0.38 -2.07 -3.33
C GLY A 538 -0.60 -1.02 -2.84
N VAL A 539 -1.85 -1.10 -3.31
CA VAL A 539 -2.92 -0.13 -3.08
C VAL A 539 -3.52 -0.32 -1.69
N ASN A 540 -3.43 0.62 -0.77
CA ASN A 540 -2.47 1.72 -0.62
C ASN A 540 -2.03 1.75 0.86
N TYR A 541 -2.78 2.45 1.72
CA TYR A 541 -2.47 2.54 3.14
C TYR A 541 -2.72 1.22 3.86
N GLY A 542 -3.70 0.43 3.42
CA GLY A 542 -3.92 -0.93 3.92
C GLY A 542 -2.74 -1.85 3.64
N TYR A 543 -2.17 -1.77 2.43
CA TYR A 543 -0.96 -2.53 2.06
C TYR A 543 0.25 -2.10 2.89
N GLY A 544 0.57 -0.81 2.90
CA GLY A 544 1.73 -0.26 3.62
C GLY A 544 1.65 -0.54 5.12
N THR A 545 0.51 -0.22 5.74
CA THR A 545 0.27 -0.46 7.17
C THR A 545 0.34 -1.95 7.51
N GLY A 546 -0.24 -2.81 6.69
CA GLY A 546 -0.22 -4.25 6.93
C GLY A 546 1.20 -4.82 6.95
N ILE A 547 2.02 -4.46 5.96
CA ILE A 547 3.42 -4.92 5.90
C ILE A 547 4.24 -4.40 7.09
N VAL A 548 4.10 -3.11 7.42
CA VAL A 548 4.83 -2.52 8.55
C VAL A 548 4.46 -3.21 9.85
N LEU A 549 3.16 -3.38 10.12
CA LEU A 549 2.68 -4.07 11.33
C LEU A 549 3.23 -5.49 11.47
N ARG A 550 3.32 -6.24 10.36
CA ARG A 550 3.92 -7.58 10.36
C ARG A 550 5.39 -7.56 10.79
N GLY A 551 6.14 -6.55 10.39
CA GLY A 551 7.51 -6.33 10.84
C GLY A 551 7.62 -5.89 12.30
N LEU A 552 6.82 -4.89 12.71
CA LEU A 552 6.85 -4.34 14.07
C LEU A 552 6.57 -5.41 15.14
N TYR A 553 5.72 -6.40 14.82
CA TYR A 553 5.36 -7.49 15.73
C TYR A 553 6.57 -8.16 16.39
N PHE A 554 7.68 -8.35 15.67
CA PHE A 554 8.89 -9.00 16.20
C PHE A 554 9.66 -8.15 17.22
N PHE A 555 9.33 -6.86 17.35
CA PHE A 555 10.09 -5.90 18.14
C PHE A 555 9.26 -5.18 19.21
N CYS A 556 7.94 -5.43 19.29
CA CYS A 556 7.05 -4.80 20.27
C CYS A 556 7.42 -5.12 21.73
N GLU A 557 7.88 -6.34 22.05
CA GLU A 557 8.24 -6.74 23.43
C GLU A 557 9.41 -5.94 24.02
N ARG A 558 10.19 -5.25 23.18
CA ARG A 558 11.47 -4.66 23.57
C ARG A 558 11.43 -3.13 23.66
N ARG A 559 10.42 -2.49 23.07
CA ARG A 559 10.42 -1.04 22.80
C ARG A 559 9.03 -0.44 22.86
N LYS A 560 8.82 0.49 23.79
CA LYS A 560 7.54 1.21 23.97
C LYS A 560 7.16 2.01 22.74
N GLU A 561 8.14 2.58 22.05
CA GLU A 561 7.94 3.32 20.81
C GLU A 561 7.43 2.43 19.66
N VAL A 562 7.83 1.15 19.63
CA VAL A 562 7.34 0.19 18.63
C VAL A 562 5.90 -0.22 18.95
N ILE A 563 5.59 -0.40 20.24
CA ILE A 563 4.22 -0.61 20.73
C ILE A 563 3.32 0.55 20.30
N ASP A 564 3.72 1.81 20.53
CA ASP A 564 2.93 2.99 20.16
C ASP A 564 2.66 3.05 18.64
N MET A 565 3.69 2.85 17.81
CA MET A 565 3.53 2.77 16.36
C MET A 565 2.53 1.68 15.96
N ALA A 566 2.68 0.47 16.51
CA ALA A 566 1.84 -0.66 16.19
C ALA A 566 0.39 -0.45 16.65
N SER A 567 0.17 0.11 17.85
CA SER A 567 -1.16 0.40 18.40
C SER A 567 -1.95 1.34 17.49
N LYS A 568 -1.30 2.40 16.98
CA LYS A 568 -1.93 3.34 16.05
C LYS A 568 -2.30 2.68 14.71
N GLY A 569 -1.42 1.84 14.16
CA GLY A 569 -1.72 1.09 12.93
C GLY A 569 -2.85 0.07 13.11
N VAL A 570 -2.88 -0.63 14.25
CA VAL A 570 -3.96 -1.57 14.62
C VAL A 570 -5.29 -0.83 14.78
N GLN A 571 -5.29 0.30 15.49
CA GLN A 571 -6.47 1.14 15.65
C GLN A 571 -6.99 1.62 14.28
N TRP A 572 -6.10 2.07 13.39
CA TRP A 572 -6.46 2.49 12.05
C TRP A 572 -7.17 1.36 11.27
N PHE A 573 -6.68 0.12 11.31
CA PHE A 573 -7.37 -1.00 10.67
C PHE A 573 -8.76 -1.25 11.27
N GLN A 574 -8.91 -1.20 12.59
CA GLN A 574 -10.20 -1.39 13.26
C GLN A 574 -11.21 -0.30 12.85
N GLU A 575 -10.77 0.95 12.78
CA GLU A 575 -11.59 2.09 12.34
C GLU A 575 -11.93 2.04 10.84
N ASN A 576 -11.05 1.43 10.04
CA ASN A 576 -11.19 1.35 8.58
C ASN A 576 -11.84 0.06 8.05
N GLN A 577 -12.38 -0.80 8.91
CA GLN A 577 -13.20 -1.92 8.46
C GLN A 577 -14.50 -1.44 7.80
N ASN A 578 -14.92 -2.09 6.72
CA ASN A 578 -16.20 -1.82 6.06
C ASN A 578 -17.38 -2.46 6.81
N GLU A 579 -18.60 -2.03 6.49
CA GLU A 579 -19.83 -2.60 7.07
C GLU A 579 -20.03 -4.09 6.72
N ASP A 580 -19.52 -4.52 5.56
CA ASP A 580 -19.55 -5.93 5.13
C ASP A 580 -18.53 -6.83 5.87
N GLY A 581 -17.65 -6.24 6.70
CA GLY A 581 -16.63 -6.96 7.45
C GLY A 581 -15.27 -7.05 6.74
N GLY A 582 -15.19 -6.71 5.45
CA GLY A 582 -13.95 -6.66 4.71
C GLY A 582 -13.20 -5.33 4.84
N TRP A 583 -12.09 -5.23 4.12
CA TRP A 583 -11.33 -4.00 3.89
C TRP A 583 -11.08 -3.80 2.40
N GLY A 584 -11.00 -2.54 2.01
CA GLY A 584 -10.65 -2.16 0.65
C GLY A 584 -10.30 -0.68 0.53
N GLU A 585 -9.52 -0.36 -0.49
CA GLU A 585 -9.14 0.99 -0.87
C GLU A 585 -9.25 1.15 -2.39
N GLY A 586 -9.70 2.32 -2.82
CA GLY A 586 -9.75 2.70 -4.23
C GLY A 586 -8.39 3.20 -4.72
N LEU A 587 -8.21 3.25 -6.05
CA LEU A 587 -7.00 3.76 -6.68
C LEU A 587 -6.83 5.28 -6.48
N GLU A 588 -7.95 5.97 -6.28
CA GLU A 588 -8.03 7.40 -6.00
C GLU A 588 -7.39 7.78 -4.66
N THR A 589 -7.07 6.83 -3.79
CA THR A 589 -6.36 7.09 -2.52
C THR A 589 -4.91 7.58 -2.73
N TYR A 590 -4.40 7.51 -3.96
CA TYR A 590 -3.13 8.14 -4.36
C TYR A 590 -3.29 9.60 -4.82
N GLU A 591 -4.52 10.09 -4.96
CA GLU A 591 -4.78 11.48 -5.28
C GLU A 591 -4.72 12.33 -4.00
N GLU A 592 -4.17 13.54 -4.13
CA GLU A 592 -4.07 14.49 -3.02
C GLU A 592 -5.46 14.82 -2.44
N GLY A 593 -5.60 14.74 -1.12
CA GLY A 593 -6.84 15.00 -0.40
C GLY A 593 -7.82 13.83 -0.35
N LYS A 594 -7.44 12.65 -0.88
CA LYS A 594 -8.23 11.40 -0.82
C LYS A 594 -7.56 10.29 0.00
N GLU A 595 -6.57 10.66 0.81
CA GLU A 595 -5.76 9.72 1.57
C GLU A 595 -6.59 8.93 2.59
N GLY A 596 -6.45 7.59 2.58
CA GLY A 596 -7.12 6.70 3.54
C GLY A 596 -8.64 6.60 3.41
N ILE A 597 -9.24 7.02 2.29
CA ILE A 597 -10.66 6.81 2.00
C ILE A 597 -10.94 5.31 1.81
N LYS A 598 -12.00 4.81 2.46
CA LYS A 598 -12.46 3.42 2.31
C LYS A 598 -12.97 3.16 0.90
N GLY A 599 -12.50 2.08 0.31
CA GLY A 599 -12.99 1.52 -0.94
C GLY A 599 -13.84 0.26 -0.72
N LYS A 600 -14.36 -0.29 -1.81
CA LYS A 600 -15.07 -1.59 -1.78
C LYS A 600 -14.12 -2.69 -1.30
N SER A 601 -14.60 -3.56 -0.42
CA SER A 601 -13.81 -4.68 0.11
C SER A 601 -13.25 -5.56 -1.01
N THR A 602 -11.98 -5.95 -0.85
CA THR A 602 -11.28 -6.86 -1.76
C THR A 602 -10.59 -7.95 -0.95
N ALA A 603 -10.37 -9.12 -1.56
CA ALA A 603 -9.73 -10.24 -0.88
C ALA A 603 -8.32 -9.92 -0.39
N ALA A 604 -7.49 -9.28 -1.24
CA ALA A 604 -6.15 -8.87 -0.86
C ALA A 604 -6.13 -7.90 0.34
N ASN A 605 -6.90 -6.79 0.28
CA ASN A 605 -6.95 -5.81 1.38
C ASN A 605 -7.51 -6.41 2.67
N THR A 606 -8.56 -7.23 2.58
CA THR A 606 -9.13 -7.92 3.73
C THR A 606 -8.12 -8.87 4.35
N ALA A 607 -7.39 -9.64 3.52
CA ALA A 607 -6.35 -10.53 4.00
C ALA A 607 -5.20 -9.77 4.68
N TRP A 608 -4.72 -8.66 4.11
CA TRP A 608 -3.67 -7.83 4.74
C TRP A 608 -4.08 -7.31 6.11
N ALA A 609 -5.31 -6.82 6.23
CA ALA A 609 -5.86 -6.34 7.49
C ALA A 609 -5.97 -7.48 8.52
N VAL A 610 -6.60 -8.60 8.14
CA VAL A 610 -6.80 -9.76 9.02
C VAL A 610 -5.47 -10.34 9.49
N GLU A 611 -4.52 -10.57 8.56
CA GLU A 611 -3.20 -11.12 8.87
C GLU A 611 -2.41 -10.22 9.85
N SER A 612 -2.59 -8.90 9.72
CA SER A 612 -1.95 -7.91 10.59
C SER A 612 -2.61 -7.83 11.95
N LEU A 613 -3.96 -7.78 12.00
CA LEU A 613 -4.71 -7.73 13.25
C LEU A 613 -4.47 -8.96 14.13
N MET A 614 -4.43 -10.16 13.55
CA MET A 614 -4.17 -11.41 14.28
C MET A 614 -2.77 -11.51 14.89
N ARG A 615 -1.85 -10.58 14.62
CA ARG A 615 -0.57 -10.48 15.34
C ARG A 615 -0.69 -9.72 16.66
N PHE A 616 -1.71 -8.88 16.81
CA PHE A 616 -1.87 -7.98 17.95
C PHE A 616 -3.21 -8.15 18.68
N ARG A 617 -4.12 -8.96 18.13
CA ARG A 617 -5.46 -9.20 18.65
C ARG A 617 -5.79 -10.69 18.62
N PRO A 618 -6.49 -11.19 19.65
CA PRO A 618 -7.03 -12.55 19.65
C PRO A 618 -7.83 -12.87 18.38
N GLY A 619 -7.78 -14.12 17.94
CA GLY A 619 -8.49 -14.58 16.74
C GLY A 619 -10.02 -14.50 16.84
N ASP A 620 -10.57 -14.40 18.04
CA ASP A 620 -12.01 -14.21 18.32
C ASP A 620 -12.42 -12.73 18.43
N CYS A 621 -11.49 -11.80 18.18
CA CYS A 621 -11.85 -10.39 18.15
C CYS A 621 -12.82 -10.11 16.99
N GLN A 622 -13.84 -9.28 17.24
CA GLN A 622 -14.93 -9.07 16.29
C GLN A 622 -14.45 -8.59 14.90
N ALA A 623 -13.42 -7.74 14.86
CA ALA A 623 -12.84 -7.29 13.59
C ALA A 623 -12.26 -8.45 12.77
N VAL A 624 -11.52 -9.37 13.39
CA VAL A 624 -10.95 -10.54 12.73
C VAL A 624 -12.05 -11.50 12.30
N LEU A 625 -13.01 -11.81 13.17
CA LEU A 625 -14.11 -12.73 12.84
C LEU A 625 -14.92 -12.23 11.62
N ARG A 626 -15.23 -10.94 11.57
CA ARG A 626 -15.92 -10.33 10.42
C ARG A 626 -15.10 -10.37 9.13
N GLY A 627 -13.78 -10.16 9.22
CA GLY A 627 -12.88 -10.28 8.08
C GLY A 627 -12.77 -11.71 7.55
N ILE A 628 -12.65 -12.70 8.44
CA ILE A 628 -12.64 -14.12 8.06
C ILE A 628 -13.96 -14.54 7.43
N LYS A 629 -15.09 -14.13 8.02
CA LYS A 629 -16.42 -14.35 7.44
C LYS A 629 -16.50 -13.78 6.03
N TRP A 630 -16.05 -12.55 5.82
CA TRP A 630 -16.02 -11.94 4.50
C TRP A 630 -15.17 -12.76 3.50
N LEU A 631 -13.99 -13.23 3.89
CA LEU A 631 -13.14 -14.05 3.03
C LEU A 631 -13.83 -15.36 2.63
N VAL A 632 -14.45 -16.05 3.58
CA VAL A 632 -15.17 -17.31 3.31
C VAL A 632 -16.37 -17.08 2.38
N GLU A 633 -17.18 -16.05 2.64
CA GLU A 633 -18.40 -15.76 1.87
C GLU A 633 -18.13 -15.25 0.45
N ASN A 634 -16.94 -14.68 0.19
CA ASN A 634 -16.56 -14.12 -1.10
C ASN A 634 -15.58 -14.99 -1.89
N GLN A 635 -15.33 -16.23 -1.44
CA GLN A 635 -14.57 -17.20 -2.22
C GLN A 635 -15.42 -17.71 -3.39
N SER A 636 -14.84 -17.75 -4.59
CA SER A 636 -15.48 -18.19 -5.83
C SER A 636 -14.88 -19.50 -6.32
N PRO A 637 -15.70 -20.50 -6.73
CA PRO A 637 -15.19 -21.72 -7.35
C PRO A 637 -14.49 -21.40 -8.67
N GLU A 638 -13.43 -22.14 -8.99
CA GLU A 638 -12.69 -22.06 -10.25
C GLU A 638 -13.07 -23.25 -11.14
N GLY A 639 -13.47 -22.97 -12.39
CA GLY A 639 -13.91 -23.98 -13.35
C GLY A 639 -15.43 -24.17 -13.43
N GLU A 640 -15.87 -25.23 -14.12
CA GLU A 640 -17.30 -25.59 -14.23
C GLU A 640 -17.88 -26.11 -12.90
N GLU A 641 -19.21 -26.20 -12.78
CA GLU A 641 -19.91 -26.53 -11.52
C GLU A 641 -19.47 -27.85 -10.84
N GLU A 642 -18.84 -28.76 -11.58
CA GLU A 642 -18.30 -30.04 -11.08
C GLU A 642 -16.91 -29.89 -10.39
N GLU A 643 -16.22 -28.75 -10.56
CA GLU A 643 -14.89 -28.48 -10.00
C GLU A 643 -14.91 -27.72 -8.65
N ARG A 644 -15.97 -27.87 -7.82
CA ARG A 644 -16.09 -27.22 -6.49
C ARG A 644 -14.94 -27.48 -5.51
N GLN A 645 -14.01 -28.36 -5.84
CA GLN A 645 -12.78 -28.60 -5.07
C GLN A 645 -11.71 -27.52 -5.26
N TYR A 646 -11.82 -26.67 -6.29
CA TYR A 646 -10.89 -25.58 -6.57
C TYR A 646 -11.61 -24.25 -6.42
N ALA A 647 -11.04 -23.34 -5.63
CA ALA A 647 -11.63 -22.03 -5.43
C ALA A 647 -10.56 -20.98 -5.15
N SER A 648 -10.82 -19.76 -5.61
CA SER A 648 -10.01 -18.57 -5.35
C SER A 648 -10.92 -17.39 -5.03
N TRP A 649 -10.40 -16.18 -5.09
CA TRP A 649 -11.18 -14.95 -4.94
C TRP A 649 -11.15 -14.14 -6.23
N PRO A 650 -12.22 -13.37 -6.51
CA PRO A 650 -12.26 -12.46 -7.65
C PRO A 650 -11.03 -11.54 -7.68
N SER A 651 -10.42 -11.42 -8.86
CA SER A 651 -9.13 -10.74 -9.08
C SER A 651 -9.16 -9.68 -10.18
N GLU A 652 -10.35 -9.26 -10.61
CA GLU A 652 -10.57 -8.28 -11.68
C GLU A 652 -10.29 -6.83 -11.25
N VAL A 653 -9.83 -6.63 -10.02
CA VAL A 653 -9.45 -5.33 -9.47
C VAL A 653 -7.95 -5.27 -9.26
N TYR A 654 -7.37 -4.12 -9.58
CA TYR A 654 -5.96 -3.87 -9.39
C TYR A 654 -5.72 -3.44 -7.94
N VAL A 655 -4.82 -4.18 -7.30
CA VAL A 655 -4.35 -3.94 -5.93
C VAL A 655 -2.84 -3.71 -5.88
N GLY A 656 -2.17 -3.71 -7.04
CA GLY A 656 -0.76 -3.38 -7.20
C GLY A 656 -0.57 -2.02 -7.87
N VAL A 657 0.58 -1.39 -7.62
CA VAL A 657 0.94 -0.09 -8.19
C VAL A 657 2.35 -0.13 -8.75
N GLY A 658 2.51 0.27 -10.01
CA GLY A 658 3.83 0.56 -10.56
C GLY A 658 4.22 2.03 -10.33
N PHE A 659 3.36 2.95 -10.77
CA PHE A 659 3.52 4.39 -10.59
C PHE A 659 2.17 5.01 -10.16
N PRO A 660 2.07 5.59 -8.95
CA PRO A 660 0.84 6.22 -8.47
C PRO A 660 0.21 7.16 -9.50
N ASN A 661 -1.11 7.05 -9.71
CA ASN A 661 -1.90 7.87 -10.65
C ASN A 661 -1.51 7.75 -12.14
N LYS A 662 -0.54 6.90 -12.50
CA LYS A 662 -0.01 6.80 -13.88
C LYS A 662 0.00 5.37 -14.40
N PHE A 663 0.20 4.39 -13.52
CA PHE A 663 0.39 3.00 -13.90
C PHE A 663 0.08 2.04 -12.74
N TYR A 664 -1.02 1.30 -12.86
CA TYR A 664 -1.46 0.31 -11.87
C TYR A 664 -1.26 -1.11 -12.39
N LEU A 665 -1.22 -2.08 -11.47
CA LEU A 665 -0.96 -3.48 -11.76
C LEU A 665 -2.02 -4.39 -11.13
N GLY A 666 -2.49 -5.35 -11.92
CA GLY A 666 -3.32 -6.46 -11.46
C GLY A 666 -2.44 -7.67 -11.16
N TYR A 667 -2.42 -8.08 -9.90
CA TYR A 667 -1.75 -9.30 -9.45
C TYR A 667 -2.79 -10.34 -9.02
N PRO A 668 -3.16 -11.28 -9.91
CA PRO A 668 -4.25 -12.22 -9.59
C PRO A 668 -4.00 -13.00 -8.30
N PHE A 669 -2.76 -13.45 -8.08
CA PHE A 669 -2.41 -14.23 -6.89
C PHE A 669 -2.38 -13.43 -5.57
N TYR A 670 -2.42 -12.10 -5.58
CA TYR A 670 -2.58 -11.31 -4.35
C TYR A 670 -3.90 -11.67 -3.66
N HIS A 671 -4.95 -11.92 -4.45
CA HIS A 671 -6.25 -12.33 -3.93
C HIS A 671 -6.27 -13.78 -3.41
N HIS A 672 -5.19 -14.53 -3.62
CA HIS A 672 -5.12 -15.96 -3.35
C HIS A 672 -4.19 -16.28 -2.17
N TYR A 673 -2.89 -16.05 -2.30
CA TYR A 673 -1.93 -16.46 -1.27
C TYR A 673 -2.02 -15.61 0.01
N PHE A 674 -2.46 -14.35 -0.06
CA PHE A 674 -2.69 -13.57 1.17
C PHE A 674 -3.89 -14.13 1.94
N CYS A 675 -4.95 -14.56 1.23
CA CYS A 675 -6.11 -15.20 1.82
C CYS A 675 -5.76 -16.57 2.41
N ILE A 676 -4.91 -17.37 1.75
CA ILE A 676 -4.37 -18.63 2.30
C ILE A 676 -3.67 -18.37 3.65
N SER A 677 -2.77 -17.38 3.70
CA SER A 677 -2.05 -17.04 4.94
C SER A 677 -3.02 -16.57 6.05
N ALA A 678 -3.98 -15.70 5.71
CA ALA A 678 -4.98 -15.21 6.65
C ALA A 678 -5.87 -16.34 7.21
N LEU A 679 -6.43 -17.19 6.35
CA LEU A 679 -7.26 -18.32 6.76
C LEU A 679 -6.45 -19.34 7.57
N GLY A 680 -5.25 -19.68 7.11
CA GLY A 680 -4.35 -20.60 7.79
C GLY A 680 -4.02 -20.16 9.21
N ARG A 681 -3.60 -18.90 9.38
CA ARG A 681 -3.32 -18.32 10.70
C ARG A 681 -4.55 -18.27 11.61
N TYR A 682 -5.74 -18.00 11.07
CA TYR A 682 -6.97 -18.04 11.86
C TYR A 682 -7.31 -19.46 12.34
N ILE A 683 -7.16 -20.46 11.47
CA ILE A 683 -7.43 -21.86 11.81
C ILE A 683 -6.44 -22.37 12.85
N ASP A 684 -5.14 -22.06 12.69
CA ASP A 684 -4.09 -22.47 13.63
C ASP A 684 -4.26 -21.79 15.00
N GLY A 685 -4.48 -20.46 15.00
CA GLY A 685 -4.63 -19.65 16.21
C GLY A 685 -5.89 -19.90 17.04
N ALA A 686 -6.87 -20.64 16.52
CA ALA A 686 -8.07 -21.03 17.28
C ALA A 686 -7.91 -22.40 17.99
N GLY A 687 -6.79 -23.11 17.80
CA GLY A 687 -6.65 -24.54 18.12
C GLY A 687 -5.62 -24.89 19.18
N GLU A 688 -4.71 -23.98 19.50
CA GLU A 688 -3.66 -24.22 20.49
C GLU A 688 -3.64 -23.06 21.49
N GLU A 689 -3.77 -23.40 22.79
CA GLU A 689 -3.09 -22.66 23.85
C GLU A 689 -1.58 -22.73 23.56
N LEU A 690 -1.10 -21.84 22.70
CA LEU A 690 0.31 -21.74 22.33
C LEU A 690 1.11 -21.27 23.55
N ASN A 691 1.59 -22.24 24.35
CA ASN A 691 2.67 -22.16 25.32
C ASN A 691 2.99 -20.74 25.86
N GLY A 692 2.08 -20.18 26.67
CA GLY A 692 2.37 -19.16 27.68
C GLY A 692 2.95 -17.80 27.24
N GLU A 693 3.23 -17.59 25.97
CA GLU A 693 3.86 -16.35 25.47
C GLU A 693 3.20 -15.89 24.16
N ARG A 694 2.89 -14.60 24.08
CA ARG A 694 2.70 -13.79 22.85
C ARG A 694 1.29 -13.54 22.30
N TRP A 695 0.43 -12.96 23.13
CA TRP A 695 -0.29 -11.79 22.64
C TRP A 695 0.49 -10.56 23.10
N VAL A 696 0.96 -9.74 22.17
CA VAL A 696 1.25 -8.35 22.52
C VAL A 696 -0.14 -7.72 22.64
N ASP A 697 -0.72 -7.77 23.84
CA ASP A 697 -1.97 -7.07 24.10
C ASP A 697 -1.66 -5.58 24.01
N LEU A 698 -1.76 -5.05 22.79
CA LEU A 698 -1.69 -3.63 22.55
C LEU A 698 -2.96 -3.07 23.18
N GLU A 699 -2.88 -2.68 24.45
CA GLU A 699 -3.88 -1.82 25.08
C GLU A 699 -3.99 -0.59 24.17
N VAL A 700 -5.04 -0.57 23.35
CA VAL A 700 -5.33 0.58 22.48
C VAL A 700 -5.89 1.64 23.41
N ASN A 701 -4.97 2.48 23.90
CA ASN A 701 -5.17 3.72 24.64
C ASN A 701 -6.10 3.73 25.86
N GLY A 702 -6.65 2.59 26.27
CA GLY A 702 -7.47 2.47 27.47
C GLY A 702 -6.73 1.75 28.58
N GLN A 703 -6.36 2.45 29.65
CA GLN A 703 -5.94 1.82 30.90
C GLN A 703 -7.00 0.80 31.37
N SER A 704 -6.56 -0.38 31.83
CA SER A 704 -7.41 -1.34 32.54
C SER A 704 -7.76 -0.79 33.94
N VAL A 705 -9.04 -0.48 34.20
CA VAL A 705 -9.52 0.07 35.48
C VAL A 705 -10.32 -0.99 36.22
N LEU A 706 -9.94 -1.31 37.46
CA LEU A 706 -10.71 -2.21 38.33
C LEU A 706 -11.53 -1.38 39.33
N MET A 707 -12.85 -1.42 39.24
CA MET A 707 -13.79 -0.82 40.19
C MET A 707 -14.38 -1.88 41.10
N VAL A 708 -14.01 -1.85 42.38
CA VAL A 708 -14.58 -2.70 43.43
C VAL A 708 -15.60 -1.89 44.21
N VAL A 709 -16.88 -2.20 44.05
CA VAL A 709 -17.98 -1.49 44.73
C VAL A 709 -18.63 -2.42 45.73
N VAL A 710 -18.42 -2.13 47.02
CA VAL A 710 -19.06 -2.81 48.15
C VAL A 710 -20.14 -1.85 48.71
N GLY A 711 -21.38 -2.01 48.25
CA GLY A 711 -22.50 -1.13 48.62
C GLY A 711 -23.86 -1.65 48.12
N ASP A 712 -24.93 -0.90 48.42
CA ASP A 712 -26.28 -1.17 47.92
C ASP A 712 -26.48 -0.75 46.45
N ARG A 713 -27.70 -0.94 45.93
CA ARG A 713 -28.04 -0.73 44.52
C ARG A 713 -27.71 0.68 44.02
N ASP A 714 -27.90 1.69 44.85
CA ASP A 714 -27.80 3.10 44.43
C ASP A 714 -26.33 3.47 44.16
N TYR A 715 -25.38 2.89 44.92
CA TYR A 715 -23.95 3.05 44.66
C TYR A 715 -23.50 2.32 43.38
N VAL A 716 -24.00 1.11 43.14
CA VAL A 716 -23.67 0.36 41.91
C VAL A 716 -24.14 1.15 40.68
N GLU A 717 -25.35 1.70 40.69
CA GLU A 717 -25.88 2.48 39.56
C GLU A 717 -25.10 3.80 39.33
N LEU A 718 -24.70 4.49 40.40
CA LEU A 718 -23.88 5.70 40.33
C LEU A 718 -22.52 5.45 39.65
N PHE A 719 -21.80 4.41 40.10
CA PHE A 719 -20.47 4.10 39.57
C PHE A 719 -20.51 3.40 38.20
N LEU A 720 -21.62 2.75 37.84
CA LEU A 720 -21.87 2.34 36.46
C LEU A 720 -21.99 3.53 35.51
N GLY A 721 -22.41 4.71 36.00
CA GLY A 721 -22.34 5.96 35.24
C GLY A 721 -20.91 6.35 34.86
N VAL A 722 -19.97 6.23 35.80
CA VAL A 722 -18.54 6.51 35.60
C VAL A 722 -17.88 5.44 34.72
N ALA A 723 -18.14 4.17 35.01
CA ALA A 723 -17.63 3.04 34.24
C ALA A 723 -18.03 3.12 32.76
N ARG A 724 -19.28 3.49 32.47
CA ARG A 724 -19.74 3.75 31.09
C ARG A 724 -18.96 4.86 30.39
N LYS A 725 -18.61 5.94 31.09
CA LYS A 725 -17.84 7.04 30.51
C LYS A 725 -16.41 6.58 30.18
N LEU A 726 -15.78 5.82 31.06
CA LEU A 726 -14.46 5.21 30.84
C LEU A 726 -14.48 4.23 29.66
N VAL A 727 -15.47 3.33 29.59
CA VAL A 727 -15.64 2.40 28.46
C VAL A 727 -15.83 3.15 27.14
N LYS A 728 -16.64 4.22 27.13
CA LYS A 728 -16.82 5.09 25.95
C LYS A 728 -15.54 5.81 25.52
N ARG A 729 -14.61 6.05 26.44
CA ARG A 729 -13.29 6.64 26.17
C ARG A 729 -12.22 5.60 25.85
N GLY A 730 -12.59 4.33 25.71
CA GLY A 730 -11.70 3.24 25.28
C GLY A 730 -11.07 2.43 26.40
N HIS A 731 -11.36 2.73 27.67
CA HIS A 731 -10.84 1.98 28.82
C HIS A 731 -11.53 0.63 29.01
N ARG A 732 -10.75 -0.38 29.42
CA ARG A 732 -11.28 -1.67 29.86
C ARG A 732 -11.66 -1.59 31.35
N VAL A 733 -12.95 -1.65 31.68
CA VAL A 733 -13.43 -1.52 33.07
C VAL A 733 -13.89 -2.88 33.61
N ARG A 734 -13.21 -3.39 34.64
CA ARG A 734 -13.66 -4.54 35.44
C ARG A 734 -14.40 -4.03 36.66
N PHE A 735 -15.62 -4.49 36.87
CA PHE A 735 -16.51 -4.02 37.92
C PHE A 735 -16.84 -5.18 38.86
N ALA A 736 -16.19 -5.19 40.03
CA ALA A 736 -16.37 -6.21 41.04
C ALA A 736 -17.55 -5.86 41.95
N THR A 737 -18.60 -6.70 41.92
CA THR A 737 -19.81 -6.54 42.74
C THR A 737 -20.48 -7.89 43.01
N THR A 738 -21.54 -7.92 43.82
CA THR A 738 -22.28 -9.16 44.10
C THR A 738 -22.97 -9.71 42.85
N LEU A 739 -23.23 -11.03 42.83
CA LEU A 739 -23.84 -11.73 41.68
C LEU A 739 -25.16 -11.10 41.22
N THR A 740 -25.90 -10.47 42.14
CA THR A 740 -27.16 -9.75 41.87
C THR A 740 -27.02 -8.70 40.78
N TYR A 741 -25.85 -8.06 40.66
CA TYR A 741 -25.61 -6.96 39.73
C TYR A 741 -24.84 -7.35 38.46
N ARG A 742 -24.53 -8.63 38.27
CA ARG A 742 -23.80 -9.11 37.08
C ARG A 742 -24.42 -8.65 35.77
N LYS A 743 -25.74 -8.87 35.61
CA LYS A 743 -26.45 -8.52 34.37
C LYS A 743 -26.46 -7.02 34.09
N ILE A 744 -26.53 -6.18 35.12
CA ILE A 744 -26.53 -4.73 34.94
C ILE A 744 -25.11 -4.22 34.62
N VAL A 745 -24.07 -4.83 35.19
CA VAL A 745 -22.67 -4.52 34.89
C VAL A 745 -22.31 -4.88 33.45
N GLU A 746 -22.55 -6.13 33.06
CA GLU A 746 -22.25 -6.63 31.70
C GLU A 746 -23.08 -5.86 30.65
N GLY A 747 -24.35 -5.53 30.98
CA GLY A 747 -25.22 -4.73 30.11
C GLY A 747 -24.78 -3.27 29.90
N ASN A 748 -23.83 -2.77 30.68
CA ASN A 748 -23.24 -1.44 30.52
C ASN A 748 -21.82 -1.48 29.93
N GLY A 749 -21.42 -2.61 29.33
CA GLY A 749 -20.14 -2.76 28.62
C GLY A 749 -18.92 -2.94 29.53
N CYS A 750 -19.15 -3.28 30.82
CA CYS A 750 -18.10 -3.55 31.80
C CYS A 750 -17.94 -5.07 31.99
N GLU A 751 -16.74 -5.53 32.33
CA GLU A 751 -16.48 -6.92 32.72
C GLU A 751 -16.89 -7.12 34.18
N TRP A 752 -17.78 -8.08 34.48
CA TRP A 752 -18.19 -8.35 35.86
C TRP A 752 -17.26 -9.33 36.57
N GLU A 753 -16.85 -8.99 37.78
CA GLU A 753 -16.05 -9.85 38.66
C GLU A 753 -16.79 -10.13 39.98
N PRO A 754 -16.78 -11.37 40.51
CA PRO A 754 -17.41 -11.68 41.79
C PRO A 754 -16.60 -11.14 42.98
N VAL A 755 -17.26 -10.42 43.90
CA VAL A 755 -16.71 -10.12 45.23
C VAL A 755 -16.95 -11.32 46.16
N GLY A 756 -15.89 -11.87 46.77
CA GLY A 756 -15.96 -13.02 47.68
C GLY A 756 -16.81 -12.80 48.95
N ARG A 757 -17.24 -13.89 49.61
CA ARG A 757 -18.08 -13.84 50.84
C ARG A 757 -17.36 -13.09 51.96
N ILE A 758 -18.02 -12.09 52.55
CA ILE A 758 -17.60 -11.41 53.78
C ILE A 758 -18.00 -12.29 54.98
N ASN A 759 -17.03 -12.90 55.66
CA ASN A 759 -17.27 -13.62 56.92
C ASN A 759 -17.23 -12.62 58.09
N TYR A 760 -18.37 -12.40 58.75
CA TYR A 760 -18.42 -11.72 60.04
C TYR A 760 -18.20 -12.75 61.16
N THR A 761 -16.95 -13.01 61.55
CA THR A 761 -16.67 -13.64 62.83
C THR A 761 -16.48 -12.56 63.88
N ASN A 762 -17.35 -12.57 64.90
CA ASN A 762 -17.25 -11.71 66.07
C ASN A 762 -15.86 -11.88 66.71
N GLU A 763 -15.23 -10.75 67.03
CA GLU A 763 -13.89 -10.63 67.64
C GLU A 763 -12.71 -10.68 66.66
N ILE A 764 -12.49 -9.57 65.94
CA ILE A 764 -11.22 -8.81 65.80
C ILE A 764 -11.51 -7.51 65.03
N LYS A 765 -11.01 -6.39 65.54
CA LYS A 765 -11.21 -5.03 65.02
C LYS A 765 -10.36 -4.79 63.76
N LYS A 766 -10.85 -5.20 62.57
CA LYS A 766 -10.57 -4.64 61.22
C LYS A 766 -11.25 -5.54 60.18
N PRO A 767 -12.01 -5.02 59.20
CA PRO A 767 -12.53 -5.85 58.11
C PRO A 767 -11.37 -6.21 57.16
N ASP A 768 -10.91 -7.45 57.21
CA ASP A 768 -10.10 -8.03 56.13
C ASP A 768 -11.05 -8.41 54.99
N ILE A 769 -11.00 -7.65 53.89
CA ILE A 769 -11.63 -8.04 52.62
C ILE A 769 -10.80 -9.19 52.05
N ILE A 770 -11.25 -10.43 52.24
CA ILE A 770 -10.69 -11.59 51.54
C ILE A 770 -11.27 -11.58 50.12
N VAL A 771 -10.56 -10.93 49.19
CA VAL A 771 -10.77 -11.16 47.76
C VAL A 771 -10.24 -12.56 47.46
N SER A 772 -11.12 -13.49 47.10
CA SER A 772 -10.72 -14.85 46.72
C SER A 772 -9.76 -14.79 45.54
N SER A 773 -8.49 -15.12 45.80
CA SER A 773 -7.43 -15.46 44.84
C SER A 773 -7.52 -14.75 43.48
N PHE A 774 -6.87 -13.58 43.36
CA PHE A 774 -6.43 -13.10 42.06
C PHE A 774 -5.46 -14.14 41.46
N ASN A 775 -5.88 -14.90 40.46
CA ASN A 775 -4.95 -15.52 39.51
C ASN A 775 -4.44 -14.45 38.52
N CYS A 776 -3.94 -13.35 39.07
CA CYS A 776 -3.07 -12.43 38.36
C CYS A 776 -1.68 -12.68 38.91
N THR A 777 -0.86 -13.40 38.14
CA THR A 777 0.60 -13.26 38.29
C THR A 777 0.93 -11.77 38.17
N PRO A 778 1.61 -11.16 39.16
CA PRO A 778 1.89 -9.74 39.15
C PRO A 778 2.98 -9.45 38.12
N GLN A 779 2.61 -8.92 36.95
CA GLN A 779 3.57 -8.42 35.96
C GLN A 779 3.43 -6.95 35.59
N THR A 780 2.47 -6.20 36.14
CA THR A 780 2.49 -4.73 36.09
C THR A 780 1.99 -4.14 37.40
N SER A 781 2.82 -3.33 38.06
CA SER A 781 2.53 -2.71 39.36
C SER A 781 1.65 -1.45 39.27
N GLU A 782 0.81 -1.31 38.24
CA GLU A 782 0.15 -0.03 37.91
C GLU A 782 -1.31 -0.13 37.43
N THR A 783 -2.05 -1.20 37.71
CA THR A 783 -3.51 -1.20 37.48
C THR A 783 -4.18 -0.30 38.54
N PRO A 784 -4.87 0.80 38.17
CA PRO A 784 -5.63 1.59 39.13
C PRO A 784 -6.77 0.74 39.70
N VAL A 785 -6.72 0.46 41.01
CA VAL A 785 -7.79 -0.24 41.74
C VAL A 785 -8.60 0.79 42.52
N ILE A 786 -9.87 0.94 42.16
CA ILE A 786 -10.83 1.78 42.86
C ILE A 786 -11.57 0.90 43.88
N LEU A 787 -11.22 1.06 45.16
CA LEU A 787 -11.81 0.30 46.27
C LEU A 787 -12.78 1.19 47.04
N ILE A 788 -14.08 0.95 46.91
CA ILE A 788 -15.13 1.73 47.58
C ILE A 788 -15.82 0.83 48.61
N SER A 789 -15.50 1.06 49.88
CA SER A 789 -16.04 0.34 51.05
C SER A 789 -16.81 1.28 51.97
N THR A 790 -18.05 0.94 52.28
CA THR A 790 -18.87 1.66 53.26
C THR A 790 -18.63 1.12 54.67
N ASP A 791 -17.55 1.54 55.34
CA ASP A 791 -17.50 1.41 56.81
C ASP A 791 -18.07 2.69 57.44
N SER A 792 -19.11 2.51 58.25
CA SER A 792 -19.90 3.51 59.00
C SER A 792 -19.11 4.64 59.67
N LYS A 793 -17.81 4.46 59.94
CA LYS A 793 -16.94 5.51 60.52
C LYS A 793 -16.49 6.58 59.53
N ALA A 794 -16.46 6.28 58.22
CA ALA A 794 -16.08 7.25 57.19
C ALA A 794 -17.12 8.37 57.02
N GLN A 795 -18.39 8.11 57.35
CA GLN A 795 -19.46 9.11 57.26
C GLN A 795 -19.24 10.32 58.16
N LEU A 796 -18.64 10.15 59.34
CA LEU A 796 -18.37 11.28 60.26
C LEU A 796 -17.22 12.16 59.75
N PHE A 797 -16.17 11.55 59.17
CA PHE A 797 -15.06 12.29 58.58
C PHE A 797 -15.49 13.02 57.30
N TRP A 798 -16.23 12.37 56.41
CA TRP A 798 -16.71 13.00 55.18
C TRP A 798 -17.77 14.07 55.44
N LYS A 799 -18.65 13.90 56.43
CA LYS A 799 -19.62 14.94 56.81
C LYS A 799 -18.94 16.14 57.48
N TRP A 800 -17.85 15.92 58.22
CA TRP A 800 -17.01 16.99 58.78
C TRP A 800 -16.20 17.70 57.67
N PHE A 801 -15.55 16.93 56.79
CA PHE A 801 -14.74 17.41 55.67
C PHE A 801 -15.57 18.22 54.66
N TRP A 802 -16.74 17.73 54.25
CA TRP A 802 -17.63 18.44 53.32
C TRP A 802 -18.25 19.69 53.93
N ASN A 803 -18.61 19.67 55.22
CA ASN A 803 -19.11 20.87 55.89
C ASN A 803 -18.05 21.97 55.96
N HIS A 804 -16.76 21.63 56.13
CA HIS A 804 -15.69 22.64 56.19
C HIS A 804 -15.24 23.11 54.79
N LEU A 805 -15.30 22.25 53.77
CA LEU A 805 -14.99 22.63 52.38
C LEU A 805 -16.05 23.56 51.78
N VAL A 806 -17.33 23.38 52.12
CA VAL A 806 -18.41 24.28 51.69
C VAL A 806 -18.28 25.66 52.33
N THR A 807 -17.86 25.75 53.59
CA THR A 807 -17.58 27.04 54.25
C THR A 807 -16.37 27.74 53.62
N LEU A 808 -15.32 27.00 53.26
CA LEU A 808 -14.14 27.55 52.57
C LEU A 808 -14.50 28.02 51.14
N PHE A 809 -15.36 27.29 50.45
CA PHE A 809 -15.79 27.61 49.08
C PHE A 809 -16.75 28.81 49.03
N LEU A 810 -17.65 28.96 50.01
CA LEU A 810 -18.51 30.14 50.14
C LEU A 810 -17.70 31.40 50.51
N PHE A 811 -16.65 31.27 51.33
CA PHE A 811 -15.74 32.36 51.66
C PHE A 811 -14.89 32.79 50.45
N LEU A 812 -14.47 31.84 49.60
CA LEU A 812 -13.77 32.13 48.35
C LEU A 812 -14.69 32.72 47.26
N LEU A 813 -15.99 32.38 47.27
CA LEU A 813 -16.98 32.96 46.36
C LEU A 813 -17.29 34.44 46.68
N GLU A 814 -17.34 34.81 47.96
CA GLU A 814 -17.47 36.22 48.38
C GLU A 814 -16.24 37.07 48.00
N LEU A 815 -15.05 36.47 48.03
CA LEU A 815 -13.79 37.08 47.56
C LEU A 815 -13.73 37.23 46.02
N PHE A 816 -14.37 36.33 45.27
CA PHE A 816 -14.41 36.41 43.79
C PHE A 816 -15.47 37.38 43.26
N ILE A 817 -16.59 37.57 43.97
CA ILE A 817 -17.67 38.48 43.56
C ILE A 817 -17.30 39.96 43.79
N THR A 818 -16.25 40.26 44.56
CA THR A 818 -15.80 41.63 44.83
C THR A 818 -14.61 42.12 43.97
N GLN A 819 -14.05 41.30 43.07
CA GLN A 819 -12.89 41.68 42.23
C GLN A 819 -13.15 41.92 40.73
N GLU A 820 -14.33 41.59 40.17
CA GLU A 820 -14.66 41.89 38.75
C GLU A 820 -15.63 43.09 38.58
N PHE A 821 -15.42 44.13 39.36
CA PHE A 821 -15.97 45.46 39.08
C PHE A 821 -14.82 46.47 39.12
N ILE A 822 -14.11 46.66 38.00
CA ILE A 822 -13.49 47.92 37.55
C ILE A 822 -12.82 47.70 36.17
N THR A 823 -13.20 48.58 35.22
CA THR A 823 -12.63 48.87 33.87
C THR A 823 -12.88 47.87 32.71
N SER A 824 -13.91 48.02 31.85
CA SER A 824 -14.15 49.04 30.77
C SER A 824 -13.39 48.71 29.46
N PHE A 825 -13.91 48.67 28.22
CA PHE A 825 -15.22 48.87 27.56
C PHE A 825 -15.05 48.64 26.03
N ARG A 826 -16.20 48.51 25.31
CA ARG A 826 -16.48 48.85 23.86
C ARG A 826 -16.15 47.79 22.78
N ILE A 827 -17.01 47.45 21.80
CA ILE A 827 -18.14 48.16 21.14
C ILE A 827 -19.06 47.17 20.35
N ASN A 828 -20.39 47.43 20.38
CA ASN A 828 -21.50 47.19 19.39
C ASN A 828 -21.79 45.77 18.82
N ARG A 829 -23.04 45.35 18.51
CA ARG A 829 -24.42 45.89 18.60
C ARG A 829 -25.41 44.78 18.13
N TYR A 830 -26.69 44.98 18.48
CA TYR A 830 -27.95 44.39 17.94
C TYR A 830 -28.38 43.04 18.53
N SER A 831 -29.62 42.82 19.01
CA SER A 831 -30.80 43.64 19.30
C SER A 831 -31.93 42.76 19.85
N HIS A 832 -32.61 43.18 20.94
CA HIS A 832 -34.06 43.09 21.24
C HIS A 832 -34.71 41.67 21.34
N SER A 833 -35.62 41.33 22.26
CA SER A 833 -36.37 42.04 23.32
C SER A 833 -37.38 41.05 23.97
N MET A 834 -37.62 41.17 25.28
CA MET A 834 -38.93 41.10 25.99
C MET A 834 -39.79 39.81 25.90
N ILE A 835 -40.62 39.37 26.87
CA ILE A 835 -41.22 39.93 28.10
C ILE A 835 -41.71 38.74 28.98
N MET A 836 -41.87 39.06 30.27
CA MET A 836 -42.48 38.39 31.42
C MET A 836 -43.76 37.55 31.21
N THR A 837 -43.99 36.64 32.18
CA THR A 837 -45.20 36.33 33.00
C THR A 837 -45.28 34.80 33.25
N ASP A 838 -45.73 34.21 34.34
CA ASP A 838 -46.34 34.59 35.61
C ASP A 838 -46.19 33.38 36.56
N GLN A 839 -46.22 33.63 37.87
CA GLN A 839 -46.02 32.69 38.96
C GLN A 839 -47.23 31.78 39.15
N SER A 840 -47.00 30.46 39.20
CA SER A 840 -47.81 29.51 39.99
C SER A 840 -47.18 28.11 40.04
N GLY A 841 -45.91 28.00 40.45
CA GLY A 841 -45.24 26.71 40.55
C GLY A 841 -43.96 26.66 41.38
N GLU A 842 -43.75 27.60 42.31
CA GLU A 842 -42.45 27.76 43.00
C GLU A 842 -42.06 26.56 43.90
N ASP A 843 -42.99 25.76 44.43
CA ASP A 843 -42.62 24.60 45.25
C ASP A 843 -42.22 23.34 44.47
N ASN A 844 -42.59 23.21 43.18
CA ASN A 844 -42.11 22.11 42.33
C ASN A 844 -40.85 22.51 41.53
N PHE A 845 -40.59 23.81 41.36
CA PHE A 845 -39.46 24.29 40.57
C PHE A 845 -38.14 24.23 41.36
N GLU A 846 -38.16 24.42 42.68
CA GLU A 846 -36.97 24.23 43.51
C GLU A 846 -36.55 22.76 43.64
N GLN A 847 -37.49 21.82 43.75
CA GLN A 847 -37.15 20.38 43.74
C GLN A 847 -36.62 19.93 42.37
N LEU A 848 -37.22 20.40 41.26
CA LEU A 848 -36.72 20.12 39.91
C LEU A 848 -35.36 20.78 39.62
N ASN A 849 -35.11 21.98 40.16
CA ASN A 849 -33.79 22.62 40.06
C ASN A 849 -32.75 21.99 40.99
N LEU A 850 -33.14 21.48 42.15
CA LEU A 850 -32.27 20.72 43.03
C LEU A 850 -31.92 19.37 42.39
N ILE A 851 -32.89 18.66 41.80
CA ILE A 851 -32.66 17.41 41.05
C ILE A 851 -31.82 17.68 39.79
N ARG A 852 -32.07 18.78 39.04
CA ARG A 852 -31.23 19.17 37.90
C ARG A 852 -29.83 19.64 38.31
N ARG A 853 -29.67 20.27 39.47
CA ARG A 853 -28.37 20.64 40.04
C ARG A 853 -27.63 19.41 40.55
N ILE A 854 -28.30 18.46 41.20
CA ILE A 854 -27.74 17.17 41.64
C ILE A 854 -27.35 16.33 40.42
N SER A 855 -28.20 16.20 39.40
CA SER A 855 -27.82 15.50 38.14
C SER A 855 -26.71 16.21 37.36
N ARG A 856 -26.65 17.55 37.37
CA ARG A 856 -25.49 18.28 36.79
C ARG A 856 -24.23 18.12 37.64
N TRP A 857 -24.37 17.97 38.96
CA TRP A 857 -23.26 17.73 39.88
C TRP A 857 -22.72 16.29 39.75
N GLU A 858 -23.59 15.28 39.64
CA GLU A 858 -23.24 13.89 39.32
C GLU A 858 -22.58 13.75 37.94
N ALA A 859 -23.08 14.49 36.93
CA ALA A 859 -22.45 14.54 35.61
C ALA A 859 -21.02 15.10 35.69
N ASN A 860 -20.81 16.20 36.43
CA ASN A 860 -19.51 16.85 36.60
C ASN A 860 -18.53 16.05 37.47
N VAL A 861 -18.99 15.37 38.52
CA VAL A 861 -18.13 14.50 39.36
C VAL A 861 -17.62 13.31 38.54
N GLY A 862 -18.48 12.71 37.71
CA GLY A 862 -18.06 11.65 36.81
C GLY A 862 -17.00 12.09 35.79
N ASP A 863 -17.10 13.32 35.27
CA ASP A 863 -16.10 13.85 34.33
C ASP A 863 -14.78 14.19 35.05
N VAL A 864 -14.84 14.78 36.25
CA VAL A 864 -13.65 15.06 37.07
C VAL A 864 -12.91 13.79 37.46
N VAL A 865 -13.63 12.71 37.84
CA VAL A 865 -13.01 11.43 38.19
C VAL A 865 -12.34 10.77 36.98
N VAL A 866 -12.99 10.83 35.82
CA VAL A 866 -12.42 10.31 34.56
C VAL A 866 -11.16 11.09 34.17
N ASP A 867 -11.22 12.41 34.21
CA ASP A 867 -10.08 13.27 33.87
C ASP A 867 -8.92 13.08 34.86
N LEU A 868 -9.20 12.78 36.14
CA LEU A 868 -8.17 12.45 37.14
C LEU A 868 -7.48 11.11 36.82
N VAL A 869 -8.25 10.05 36.54
CA VAL A 869 -7.71 8.72 36.18
C VAL A 869 -6.80 8.82 34.95
N GLU A 870 -7.23 9.57 33.94
CA GLU A 870 -6.46 9.79 32.71
C GLU A 870 -5.16 10.59 32.96
N GLN A 871 -5.16 11.55 33.88
CA GLN A 871 -4.00 12.39 34.17
C GLN A 871 -2.95 11.73 35.06
N THR A 872 -3.35 10.89 36.02
CA THR A 872 -2.45 10.43 37.09
C THR A 872 -2.18 8.92 37.08
N GLY A 873 -3.02 8.11 36.39
CA GLY A 873 -2.97 6.65 36.48
C GLY A 873 -3.19 6.09 37.90
N LYS A 874 -3.63 6.94 38.84
CA LYS A 874 -3.90 6.60 40.25
C LYS A 874 -5.05 7.47 40.74
N LEU A 875 -6.07 6.87 41.33
CA LEU A 875 -7.12 7.64 42.01
C LEU A 875 -6.67 8.11 43.39
#